data_AF-A0A7S3YY13-F1
#
_entry.id   AF-A0A7S3YY13-F1
#
_cell.length_a   1.000
_cell.length_b   1.000
_cell.length_c   1.000
_cell.angle_alpha   90.00
_cell.angle_beta   90.00
_cell.angle_gamma   90.00
#
_symmetry.space_group_name_H-M   'P 1'
#
loop_
_entity.id
_entity.type
_entity.pdbx_description
1 polymer ?
#
loop_
_entity_poly.entity_id
_entity_poly.type
_entity_poly.pdbx_seq_one_letter_code
_entity_poly.pdbx_strand_id
1 'polypeptide(L)'
;SSKSLPLHSPKQVAAHASESDLWISIHGHVYDVTPYLSKHPGGKRILLKWAGKDATKAFDDVQHSDHAKELLEKFVIAKLGEEKNDGAEKETTEPKNAEKEGKKTQPTRLDKNQLIVIYGSQKGRGERFAKLLAEKTGGKAVSMSSFDPEDLPTLSYCVLICSTYTDGVPPDSAKFFSEWLGEAMHDWRVDKKILSNTKITVFGLGNSVYGENFNKAAKLLESYVVGLGGTLFYESGVGDANIGRDDEGTPESDFDTWSTGMVSFLGELKSAEKDPEKFTALLEKAKSKSEKKDKEKTATSEEGLLDMEDLGKVMKARKDDSKGPREMLTPALRKNLSKQGYKLIGSHSGVKLCRWTKAMLRGRGGCYKHTFYGIKSYQCMETTPSLACANKCVFCWRHHTNPVGREWKWKMDDAKMLVEGAIENHQKMIKTMKGVPGVKPERFKEAFTVRHCALSLVGEPIMYPQINTFLDLLHSKNISSFLVTNAQFPERIKSLHPCTQLYVSIDAATKDSLKAVDRPLFKDFWERFQACLSGMKAKKMTRTVYRLTLVKQWNMNDVSAYCKLLSLGLPLLIEIKAVTFCGDSKASKLTIKNTPYHEEVSKFGSEICSRFADMYPTSDRRYELACEHEHSNCILIADTRLKIGGKWHTWIDYPKFHALYRLWKEEKKEFTALDYMAPTPEWAVYGAKEQGFDPEEERVRKKGKKAAAARAAAAAKQKQENSTPPGSDGASATISSS
;
A
#
# COMPACT_ATOMS: atom_id res chain seq x y z
N SER A 1 -10.13 24.12 31.28
CA SER A 1 -9.64 23.25 32.37
C SER A 1 -10.15 21.84 32.18
N SER A 2 -9.28 20.87 31.89
CA SER A 2 -9.64 19.45 31.94
C SER A 2 -9.54 18.95 33.37
N LYS A 3 -10.66 18.57 33.99
CA LYS A 3 -10.62 17.79 35.23
C LYS A 3 -9.95 16.45 34.92
N SER A 4 -8.98 16.04 35.73
CA SER A 4 -8.42 14.68 35.67
C SER A 4 -9.51 13.69 36.05
N LEU A 5 -9.79 12.71 35.19
CA LEU A 5 -10.70 11.61 35.53
C LEU A 5 -10.09 10.76 36.66
N PRO A 6 -10.86 10.34 37.67
CA PRO A 6 -10.40 9.44 38.73
C PRO A 6 -10.03 8.06 38.18
N LEU A 7 -9.39 7.23 39.01
CA LEU A 7 -9.09 5.83 38.70
C LEU A 7 -10.11 4.90 39.37
N HIS A 8 -10.58 3.90 38.61
CA HIS A 8 -11.42 2.82 39.13
C HIS A 8 -10.83 1.47 38.73
N SER A 9 -10.63 0.61 39.72
CA SER A 9 -10.12 -0.75 39.52
C SER A 9 -11.19 -1.64 38.86
N PRO A 10 -10.80 -2.74 38.19
CA PRO A 10 -11.76 -3.72 37.68
C PRO A 10 -12.68 -4.29 38.77
N LYS A 11 -12.23 -4.35 40.04
CA LYS A 11 -13.04 -4.75 41.19
C LYS A 11 -14.13 -3.72 41.52
N GLN A 12 -13.83 -2.43 41.44
CA GLN A 12 -14.83 -1.37 41.61
C GLN A 12 -15.86 -1.43 40.49
N VAL A 13 -15.43 -1.52 39.21
CA VAL A 13 -16.37 -1.65 38.08
C VAL A 13 -17.30 -2.86 38.25
N ALA A 14 -16.76 -4.00 38.70
CA ALA A 14 -17.54 -5.22 38.94
C ALA A 14 -18.61 -5.11 40.05
N ALA A 15 -18.56 -4.10 40.93
CA ALA A 15 -19.60 -3.86 41.92
C ALA A 15 -20.89 -3.26 41.31
N HIS A 16 -20.74 -2.48 40.23
CA HIS A 16 -21.83 -1.77 39.55
C HIS A 16 -22.43 -2.63 38.42
N ALA A 17 -23.06 -3.74 38.80
CA ALA A 17 -23.51 -4.81 37.90
C ALA A 17 -25.04 -5.02 37.86
N SER A 18 -25.85 -4.03 38.27
CA SER A 18 -27.31 -4.14 38.41
C SER A 18 -28.09 -3.28 37.40
N GLU A 19 -29.41 -3.44 37.29
CA GLU A 19 -30.23 -2.60 36.39
C GLU A 19 -30.38 -1.14 36.88
N SER A 20 -30.25 -0.90 38.19
CA SER A 20 -30.30 0.43 38.81
C SER A 20 -28.92 1.07 39.02
N ASP A 21 -27.83 0.35 38.73
CA ASP A 21 -26.45 0.76 38.96
C ASP A 21 -25.54 -0.10 38.06
N LEU A 22 -25.24 0.41 36.87
CA LEU A 22 -24.65 -0.32 35.74
C LEU A 22 -23.46 0.43 35.14
N TRP A 23 -22.25 0.01 35.50
CA TRP A 23 -21.02 0.49 34.86
C TRP A 23 -20.48 -0.55 33.88
N ILE A 24 -19.82 -0.06 32.83
CA ILE A 24 -19.07 -0.86 31.87
C ILE A 24 -17.71 -0.20 31.61
N SER A 25 -16.68 -0.99 31.28
CA SER A 25 -15.44 -0.43 30.76
C SER A 25 -15.32 -0.64 29.25
N ILE A 26 -14.87 0.39 28.53
CA ILE A 26 -14.62 0.37 27.08
C ILE A 26 -13.30 1.12 26.83
N HIS A 27 -12.37 0.53 26.09
CA HIS A 27 -11.05 1.11 25.75
C HIS A 27 -10.31 1.73 26.96
N GLY A 28 -10.31 1.06 28.11
CA GLY A 28 -9.63 1.51 29.33
C GLY A 28 -10.27 2.69 30.06
N HIS A 29 -11.48 3.10 29.67
CA HIS A 29 -12.30 4.09 30.38
C HIS A 29 -13.53 3.40 30.99
N VAL A 30 -14.04 3.94 32.08
CA VAL A 30 -15.23 3.44 32.81
C VAL A 30 -16.38 4.40 32.59
N TYR A 31 -17.55 3.84 32.28
CA TYR A 31 -18.75 4.57 31.91
C TYR A 31 -19.93 4.16 32.79
N ASP A 32 -20.64 5.12 33.35
CA ASP A 32 -21.94 4.90 33.98
C ASP A 32 -23.04 5.02 32.92
N VAL A 33 -23.53 3.86 32.46
CA VAL A 33 -24.55 3.78 31.41
C VAL A 33 -25.96 3.55 31.96
N THR A 34 -26.13 3.56 33.29
CA THR A 34 -27.42 3.49 33.99
C THR A 34 -28.49 4.43 33.40
N PRO A 35 -28.23 5.76 33.22
CA PRO A 35 -29.22 6.68 32.65
C PRO A 35 -29.48 6.49 31.14
N TYR A 36 -28.71 5.64 30.46
CA TYR A 36 -28.85 5.33 29.03
C TYR A 36 -29.48 3.95 28.77
N LEU A 37 -29.64 3.12 29.80
CA LEU A 37 -30.03 1.72 29.69
C LEU A 37 -31.36 1.49 28.95
N SER A 38 -32.36 2.34 29.20
CA SER A 38 -33.67 2.32 28.52
C SER A 38 -33.69 2.99 27.15
N LYS A 39 -32.64 3.74 26.79
CA LYS A 39 -32.50 4.52 25.54
C LYS A 39 -31.60 3.84 24.51
N HIS A 40 -30.90 2.78 24.89
CA HIS A 40 -30.00 2.04 24.02
C HIS A 40 -30.75 1.36 22.85
N PRO A 41 -30.45 1.68 21.58
CA PRO A 41 -31.19 1.15 20.42
C PRO A 41 -31.16 -0.38 20.27
N GLY A 42 -30.10 -1.04 20.75
CA GLY A 42 -30.02 -2.51 20.83
C GLY A 42 -30.81 -3.15 21.98
N GLY A 43 -31.51 -2.34 22.78
CA GLY A 43 -32.29 -2.75 23.95
C GLY A 43 -31.45 -3.01 25.21
N LYS A 44 -32.10 -2.88 26.38
CA LYS A 44 -31.44 -2.98 27.71
C LYS A 44 -30.74 -4.32 27.96
N ARG A 45 -31.23 -5.41 27.38
CA ARG A 45 -30.68 -6.77 27.55
C ARG A 45 -29.27 -6.94 27.00
N ILE A 46 -28.80 -6.06 26.11
CA ILE A 46 -27.42 -6.10 25.60
C ILE A 46 -26.46 -5.49 26.62
N LEU A 47 -26.76 -4.30 27.15
CA LEU A 47 -25.94 -3.64 28.16
C LEU A 47 -25.88 -4.46 29.47
N LEU A 48 -26.99 -5.04 29.91
CA LEU A 48 -27.03 -5.90 31.10
C LEU A 48 -26.12 -7.15 31.02
N LYS A 49 -25.75 -7.65 29.83
CA LYS A 49 -24.77 -8.75 29.71
C LYS A 49 -23.36 -8.33 30.12
N TRP A 50 -23.05 -7.05 29.94
CA TRP A 50 -21.75 -6.43 30.16
C TRP A 50 -21.67 -5.61 31.46
N ALA A 51 -22.76 -5.58 32.24
CA ALA A 51 -22.80 -4.95 33.55
C ALA A 51 -21.64 -5.43 34.44
N GLY A 52 -20.86 -4.47 34.94
CA GLY A 52 -19.65 -4.68 35.72
C GLY A 52 -18.45 -5.26 34.97
N LYS A 53 -18.40 -5.19 33.63
CA LYS A 53 -17.39 -5.86 32.80
C LYS A 53 -16.80 -4.97 31.70
N ASP A 54 -15.70 -5.43 31.12
CA ASP A 54 -15.13 -4.86 29.90
C ASP A 54 -15.97 -5.27 28.68
N ALA A 55 -16.59 -4.26 28.06
CA ALA A 55 -17.45 -4.37 26.89
C ALA A 55 -16.70 -4.04 25.58
N THR A 56 -15.40 -3.69 25.62
CA THR A 56 -14.61 -3.20 24.47
C THR A 56 -14.83 -4.03 23.21
N LYS A 57 -14.64 -5.34 23.30
CA LYS A 57 -14.80 -6.24 22.14
C LYS A 57 -16.23 -6.23 21.58
N ALA A 58 -17.24 -6.23 22.44
CA ALA A 58 -18.64 -6.20 22.00
C ALA A 58 -19.07 -4.83 21.45
N PHE A 59 -18.42 -3.76 21.88
CA PHE A 59 -18.60 -2.42 21.33
C PHE A 59 -17.98 -2.30 19.92
N ASP A 60 -16.79 -2.87 19.73
CA ASP A 60 -16.08 -2.91 18.45
C ASP A 60 -16.76 -3.83 17.41
N ASP A 61 -17.14 -5.04 17.81
CA ASP A 61 -17.75 -6.07 16.94
C ASP A 61 -19.09 -5.58 16.31
N VAL A 62 -19.79 -4.65 16.97
CA VAL A 62 -21.08 -4.08 16.51
C VAL A 62 -20.90 -2.87 15.57
N GLN A 63 -19.70 -2.32 15.44
CA GLN A 63 -19.38 -1.16 14.59
C GLN A 63 -20.30 0.05 14.82
N HIS A 64 -20.36 0.52 16.06
CA HIS A 64 -21.12 1.72 16.45
C HIS A 64 -20.70 2.96 15.61
N SER A 65 -21.70 3.77 15.21
CA SER A 65 -21.49 5.00 14.45
C SER A 65 -20.74 6.06 15.26
N ASP A 66 -20.14 7.04 14.59
CA ASP A 66 -19.34 8.07 15.28
C ASP A 66 -20.19 8.91 16.24
N HIS A 67 -21.46 9.17 15.91
CA HIS A 67 -22.42 9.79 16.84
C HIS A 67 -22.67 8.97 18.12
N ALA A 68 -22.65 7.63 18.02
CA ALA A 68 -22.79 6.77 19.20
C ALA A 68 -21.53 6.78 20.08
N LYS A 69 -20.34 6.99 19.48
CA LYS A 69 -19.07 7.19 20.22
C LYS A 69 -19.04 8.55 20.93
N GLU A 70 -19.43 9.63 20.24
CA GLU A 70 -19.60 10.97 20.84
C GLU A 70 -20.64 10.97 21.98
N LEU A 71 -21.69 10.15 21.86
CA LEU A 71 -22.69 10.00 22.92
C LEU A 71 -22.14 9.22 24.11
N LEU A 72 -21.32 8.18 23.87
CA LEU A 72 -20.65 7.39 24.91
C LEU A 72 -19.71 8.25 25.78
N GLU A 73 -18.97 9.20 25.18
CA GLU A 73 -18.08 10.12 25.92
C GLU A 73 -18.80 10.91 27.03
N LYS A 74 -20.11 11.16 26.91
CA LYS A 74 -20.89 11.88 27.93
C LYS A 74 -21.13 11.08 29.21
N PHE A 75 -20.88 9.77 29.19
CA PHE A 75 -21.07 8.86 30.31
C PHE A 75 -19.76 8.46 31.00
N VAL A 76 -18.62 9.01 30.58
CA VAL A 76 -17.31 8.67 31.16
C VAL A 76 -17.20 9.21 32.59
N ILE A 77 -16.85 8.34 33.53
CA ILE A 77 -16.70 8.67 34.95
C ILE A 77 -15.27 8.49 35.47
N ALA A 78 -14.50 7.55 34.91
CA ALA A 78 -13.15 7.25 35.37
C ALA A 78 -12.27 6.61 34.27
N LYS A 79 -10.98 6.44 34.56
CA LYS A 79 -10.08 5.55 33.84
C LYS A 79 -9.89 4.24 34.60
N LEU A 80 -9.72 3.14 33.87
CA LEU A 80 -9.54 1.82 34.47
C LEU A 80 -8.11 1.68 35.02
N GLY A 81 -7.95 1.46 36.32
CA GLY A 81 -6.66 1.33 36.99
C GLY A 81 -6.75 1.27 38.52
N GLU A 82 -5.65 0.89 39.17
CA GLU A 82 -5.57 0.77 40.63
C GLU A 82 -4.82 1.96 41.25
N GLU A 83 -5.33 2.51 42.36
CA GLU A 83 -4.58 3.48 43.17
C GLU A 83 -3.57 2.75 44.06
N LYS A 84 -2.34 3.25 44.11
CA LYS A 84 -1.28 2.69 44.97
C LYS A 84 -1.43 3.25 46.38
N ASN A 85 -1.62 2.37 47.36
CA ASN A 85 -1.44 2.70 48.76
C ASN A 85 0.02 2.46 49.15
N ASP A 86 0.72 3.53 49.54
CA ASP A 86 2.08 3.46 50.06
C ASP A 86 2.07 3.10 51.55
N GLY A 87 2.96 2.19 51.97
CA GLY A 87 3.13 1.82 53.37
C GLY A 87 4.31 0.87 53.59
N ALA A 88 5.45 1.44 54.03
CA ALA A 88 6.58 0.89 54.83
C ALA A 88 6.95 -0.62 54.71
N GLU A 89 8.20 -1.10 54.65
CA GLU A 89 9.60 -0.60 54.71
C GLU A 89 10.52 -1.80 54.30
N LYS A 90 11.86 -1.79 54.16
CA LYS A 90 12.92 -0.77 54.31
C LYS A 90 14.14 -1.09 53.41
N GLU A 91 14.64 -0.05 52.74
CA GLU A 91 16.06 0.33 52.59
C GLU A 91 17.23 -0.69 52.58
N THR A 92 18.07 -0.58 51.54
CA THR A 92 19.52 -0.32 51.70
C THR A 92 20.02 0.64 50.60
N THR A 93 20.37 1.87 50.98
CA THR A 93 21.59 2.65 50.64
C THR A 93 22.44 2.20 49.43
N GLU A 94 23.03 3.03 48.55
CA GLU A 94 23.34 4.48 48.46
C GLU A 94 24.00 4.74 47.05
N PRO A 95 24.46 5.95 46.64
CA PRO A 95 23.93 7.31 46.79
C PRO A 95 23.77 8.05 45.42
N LYS A 96 23.33 9.31 45.42
CA LYS A 96 23.19 10.18 44.22
C LYS A 96 24.39 11.10 43.99
N ASN A 97 24.65 11.44 42.72
CA ASN A 97 25.10 12.75 42.18
C ASN A 97 25.32 12.59 40.66
N ALA A 98 25.13 13.57 39.76
CA ALA A 98 24.39 14.83 39.74
C ALA A 98 24.15 15.21 38.25
N GLU A 99 23.36 16.25 37.97
CA GLU A 99 22.81 16.59 36.65
C GLU A 99 23.83 16.79 35.50
N LYS A 100 23.47 16.41 34.26
CA LYS A 100 23.52 17.29 33.07
C LYS A 100 22.80 16.73 31.83
N GLU A 101 22.52 17.64 30.89
CA GLU A 101 21.61 17.52 29.76
C GLU A 101 22.06 16.54 28.65
N GLY A 102 21.10 15.91 27.94
CA GLY A 102 21.36 15.42 26.57
C GLY A 102 20.56 14.20 26.08
N LYS A 103 19.96 14.34 24.89
CA LYS A 103 19.42 13.30 23.98
C LYS A 103 18.17 12.50 24.41
N LYS A 104 17.08 12.72 23.65
CA LYS A 104 15.94 11.79 23.54
C LYS A 104 16.38 10.47 22.89
N THR A 105 16.11 9.34 23.54
CA THR A 105 16.23 7.99 22.97
C THR A 105 14.89 7.50 22.38
N GLN A 106 14.99 6.62 21.38
CA GLN A 106 13.87 6.03 20.64
C GLN A 106 13.20 4.87 21.42
N PRO A 107 11.96 4.46 21.06
CA PRO A 107 11.36 3.25 21.62
C PRO A 107 12.23 2.01 21.38
N THR A 108 12.24 1.11 22.36
CA THR A 108 13.21 0.01 22.47
C THR A 108 13.02 -1.08 21.41
N ARG A 109 14.16 -1.53 20.91
CA ARG A 109 14.33 -2.64 19.97
C ARG A 109 13.95 -3.96 20.66
N LEU A 110 13.22 -4.84 19.97
CA LEU A 110 12.93 -6.20 20.45
C LEU A 110 14.24 -6.90 20.86
N ASP A 111 14.21 -7.51 22.05
CA ASP A 111 15.40 -8.10 22.65
C ASP A 111 15.78 -9.41 21.92
N LYS A 112 17.08 -9.57 21.64
CA LYS A 112 17.55 -10.53 20.63
C LYS A 112 17.47 -12.01 21.04
N ASN A 113 17.24 -12.28 22.33
CA ASN A 113 17.35 -13.63 22.91
C ASN A 113 16.02 -14.26 23.35
N GLN A 114 14.87 -13.60 23.15
CA GLN A 114 13.57 -14.14 23.56
C GLN A 114 12.95 -15.02 22.46
N LEU A 115 12.55 -16.25 22.81
CA LEU A 115 11.84 -17.15 21.88
C LEU A 115 10.43 -16.60 21.58
N ILE A 116 10.09 -16.43 20.31
CA ILE A 116 8.73 -16.03 19.89
C ILE A 116 7.94 -17.27 19.47
N VAL A 117 6.74 -17.44 20.01
CA VAL A 117 5.81 -18.52 19.68
C VAL A 117 4.61 -17.93 18.96
N ILE A 118 4.57 -18.07 17.64
CA ILE A 118 3.53 -17.48 16.79
C ILE A 118 2.43 -18.53 16.55
N TYR A 119 1.17 -18.20 16.86
CA TYR A 119 0.08 -19.20 16.84
C TYR A 119 -1.13 -18.86 15.97
N GLY A 120 -1.64 -19.89 15.32
CA GLY A 120 -2.92 -19.94 14.62
C GLY A 120 -3.87 -20.91 15.30
N SER A 121 -5.06 -20.43 15.71
CA SER A 121 -6.07 -21.29 16.33
C SER A 121 -7.51 -20.84 16.04
N GLN A 122 -8.42 -21.81 15.90
CA GLN A 122 -9.86 -21.57 15.79
C GLN A 122 -10.59 -21.69 17.14
N LYS A 123 -10.26 -22.72 17.94
CA LYS A 123 -10.92 -23.06 19.22
C LYS A 123 -10.00 -22.86 20.45
N GLY A 124 -8.98 -22.00 20.34
CA GLY A 124 -8.11 -21.63 21.46
C GLY A 124 -7.05 -22.65 21.91
N ARG A 125 -7.11 -23.94 21.52
CA ARG A 125 -6.09 -24.95 21.92
C ARG A 125 -4.66 -24.53 21.51
N GLY A 126 -4.49 -24.03 20.28
CA GLY A 126 -3.18 -23.57 19.78
C GLY A 126 -2.67 -22.33 20.52
N GLU A 127 -3.56 -21.46 20.96
CA GLU A 127 -3.23 -20.32 21.83
C GLU A 127 -2.77 -20.78 23.22
N ARG A 128 -3.49 -21.74 23.83
CA ARG A 128 -3.11 -22.32 25.12
C ARG A 128 -1.72 -22.95 25.08
N PHE A 129 -1.43 -23.73 24.03
CA PHE A 129 -0.13 -24.38 23.86
C PHE A 129 0.98 -23.35 23.61
N ALA A 130 0.69 -22.28 22.86
CA ALA A 130 1.65 -21.21 22.64
C ALA A 130 1.98 -20.41 23.91
N LYS A 131 0.98 -20.13 24.74
CA LYS A 131 1.15 -19.50 26.06
C LYS A 131 1.98 -20.39 27.00
N LEU A 132 1.63 -21.68 27.10
CA LEU A 132 2.38 -22.65 27.91
C LEU A 132 3.85 -22.80 27.46
N LEU A 133 4.12 -22.79 26.14
CA LEU A 133 5.49 -22.83 25.63
C LEU A 133 6.27 -21.55 25.92
N ALA A 134 5.62 -20.39 25.78
CA ALA A 134 6.22 -19.10 26.14
C ALA A 134 6.57 -19.06 27.63
N GLU A 135 5.68 -19.51 28.51
CA GLU A 135 5.93 -19.66 29.95
C GLU A 135 7.11 -20.62 30.23
N LYS A 136 7.10 -21.84 29.67
CA LYS A 136 8.20 -22.82 29.81
C LYS A 136 9.58 -22.32 29.32
N THR A 137 9.63 -21.30 28.46
CA THR A 137 10.88 -20.84 27.81
C THR A 137 11.32 -19.42 28.18
N GLY A 138 10.52 -18.69 28.97
CA GLY A 138 10.65 -17.24 29.12
C GLY A 138 10.37 -16.47 27.82
N GLY A 139 9.71 -17.11 26.85
CA GLY A 139 9.38 -16.59 25.52
C GLY A 139 8.16 -15.68 25.51
N LYS A 140 7.67 -15.35 24.32
CA LYS A 140 6.43 -14.58 24.10
C LYS A 140 5.52 -15.25 23.08
N ALA A 141 4.26 -15.48 23.45
CA ALA A 141 3.21 -15.93 22.54
C ALA A 141 2.58 -14.75 21.77
N VAL A 142 2.38 -14.89 20.45
CA VAL A 142 1.77 -13.87 19.58
C VAL A 142 0.84 -14.54 18.56
N SER A 143 -0.35 -14.00 18.30
CA SER A 143 -1.23 -14.58 17.29
C SER A 143 -0.77 -14.24 15.87
N MET A 144 -0.88 -15.18 14.93
CA MET A 144 -0.56 -14.99 13.50
C MET A 144 -1.34 -13.84 12.85
N SER A 145 -2.53 -13.47 13.37
CA SER A 145 -3.31 -12.32 12.89
C SER A 145 -2.78 -10.97 13.38
N SER A 146 -1.98 -10.98 14.45
CA SER A 146 -1.36 -9.80 15.07
C SER A 146 0.14 -9.66 14.77
N PHE A 147 0.74 -10.66 14.12
CA PHE A 147 2.16 -10.70 13.78
C PHE A 147 2.35 -10.35 12.29
N ASP A 148 3.27 -9.43 11.98
CA ASP A 148 3.61 -9.09 10.59
C ASP A 148 4.64 -10.09 10.03
N PRO A 149 4.30 -10.90 9.00
CA PRO A 149 5.23 -11.87 8.43
C PRO A 149 6.55 -11.26 7.92
N GLU A 150 6.58 -9.97 7.55
CA GLU A 150 7.82 -9.28 7.14
C GLU A 150 8.83 -9.13 8.28
N ASP A 151 8.43 -9.31 9.55
CA ASP A 151 9.34 -9.29 10.70
C ASP A 151 9.94 -10.68 11.04
N LEU A 152 9.51 -11.78 10.39
CA LEU A 152 10.11 -13.12 10.56
C LEU A 152 11.65 -13.16 10.37
N PRO A 153 12.26 -12.51 9.35
CA PRO A 153 13.71 -12.50 9.15
C PRO A 153 14.50 -11.80 10.28
N THR A 154 13.82 -11.08 11.17
CA THR A 154 14.44 -10.41 12.32
C THR A 154 14.59 -11.32 13.55
N LEU A 155 13.90 -12.46 13.54
CA LEU A 155 13.94 -13.44 14.62
C LEU A 155 15.12 -14.40 14.45
N SER A 156 15.79 -14.75 15.56
CA SER A 156 16.80 -15.80 15.60
C SER A 156 16.16 -17.18 15.78
N TYR A 157 15.24 -17.32 16.74
CA TYR A 157 14.49 -18.55 17.03
C TYR A 157 12.99 -18.26 17.10
N CYS A 158 12.17 -19.11 16.47
CA CYS A 158 10.72 -18.99 16.45
C CYS A 158 10.04 -20.36 16.46
N VAL A 159 8.89 -20.49 17.10
CA VAL A 159 8.01 -21.66 16.99
C VAL A 159 6.71 -21.23 16.33
N LEU A 160 6.23 -21.99 15.34
CA LEU A 160 4.91 -21.80 14.75
C LEU A 160 3.96 -22.89 15.28
N ILE A 161 2.85 -22.52 15.92
CA ILE A 161 1.82 -23.48 16.35
C ILE A 161 0.57 -23.24 15.51
N CYS A 162 0.11 -24.22 14.72
CA CYS A 162 -1.01 -24.03 13.82
C CYS A 162 -2.00 -25.20 13.86
N SER A 163 -3.27 -24.91 14.17
CA SER A 163 -4.34 -25.88 13.94
C SER A 163 -4.67 -26.02 12.45
N THR A 164 -5.12 -27.19 12.03
CA THR A 164 -5.76 -27.38 10.73
C THR A 164 -7.29 -27.31 10.89
N TYR A 165 -7.96 -26.65 9.96
CA TYR A 165 -9.42 -26.52 9.91
C TYR A 165 -9.99 -27.35 8.74
N THR A 166 -11.28 -27.17 8.41
CA THR A 166 -12.00 -27.93 7.37
C THR A 166 -11.21 -28.00 6.06
N ASP A 167 -11.23 -29.15 5.38
CA ASP A 167 -10.54 -29.38 4.10
C ASP A 167 -9.02 -29.10 4.09
N GLY A 168 -8.40 -29.02 5.27
CA GLY A 168 -6.96 -28.85 5.41
C GLY A 168 -6.49 -27.39 5.42
N VAL A 169 -7.38 -26.39 5.39
CA VAL A 169 -6.99 -24.97 5.43
C VAL A 169 -6.54 -24.52 6.83
N PRO A 170 -5.69 -23.48 6.93
CA PRO A 170 -5.42 -22.81 8.21
C PRO A 170 -6.67 -22.12 8.79
N PRO A 171 -6.74 -21.91 10.13
CA PRO A 171 -7.79 -21.13 10.78
C PRO A 171 -7.76 -19.66 10.33
N ASP A 172 -8.84 -18.93 10.56
CA ASP A 172 -8.96 -17.52 10.15
C ASP A 172 -7.83 -16.66 10.73
N SER A 173 -7.39 -16.96 11.95
CA SER A 173 -6.27 -16.30 12.62
C SER A 173 -4.90 -16.53 11.97
N ALA A 174 -4.74 -17.59 11.15
CA ALA A 174 -3.51 -17.93 10.45
C ALA A 174 -3.59 -17.72 8.92
N LYS A 175 -4.78 -17.46 8.38
CA LYS A 175 -5.03 -17.41 6.94
C LYS A 175 -4.11 -16.44 6.20
N PHE A 176 -4.07 -15.16 6.62
CA PHE A 176 -3.20 -14.15 6.02
C PHE A 176 -1.71 -14.50 6.12
N PHE A 177 -1.27 -15.02 7.27
CA PHE A 177 0.12 -15.40 7.51
C PHE A 177 0.56 -16.56 6.61
N SER A 178 -0.30 -17.57 6.44
CA SER A 178 -0.08 -18.71 5.55
C SER A 178 -0.12 -18.31 4.07
N GLU A 179 -1.10 -17.49 3.67
CA GLU A 179 -1.19 -16.91 2.32
C GLU A 179 0.07 -16.12 1.97
N TRP A 180 0.56 -15.26 2.88
CA TRP A 180 1.79 -14.48 2.67
C TRP A 180 3.03 -15.36 2.49
N LEU A 181 3.19 -16.38 3.34
CA LEU A 181 4.32 -17.32 3.23
C LEU A 181 4.26 -18.12 1.93
N GLY A 182 3.07 -18.59 1.53
CA GLY A 182 2.84 -19.27 0.27
C GLY A 182 3.14 -18.37 -0.94
N GLU A 183 2.64 -17.13 -0.95
CA GLU A 183 2.96 -16.15 -2.00
C GLU A 183 4.46 -15.87 -2.07
N ALA A 184 5.12 -15.66 -0.92
CA ALA A 184 6.56 -15.41 -0.85
C ALA A 184 7.38 -16.61 -1.36
N MET A 185 6.99 -17.85 -1.03
CA MET A 185 7.66 -19.05 -1.51
C MET A 185 7.50 -19.24 -3.03
N HIS A 186 6.36 -18.89 -3.62
CA HIS A 186 6.15 -18.99 -5.07
C HIS A 186 6.62 -17.77 -5.88
N ASP A 187 6.84 -16.61 -5.25
CA ASP A 187 7.33 -15.41 -5.93
C ASP A 187 8.83 -15.49 -6.24
N TRP A 188 9.17 -15.63 -7.52
CA TRP A 188 10.56 -15.70 -8.01
C TRP A 188 11.43 -14.47 -7.67
N ARG A 189 10.84 -13.35 -7.22
CA ARG A 189 11.56 -12.12 -6.82
C ARG A 189 11.92 -12.09 -5.34
N VAL A 190 11.21 -12.86 -4.51
CA VAL A 190 11.55 -13.03 -3.10
C VAL A 190 12.81 -13.89 -3.03
N ASP A 191 13.79 -13.44 -2.24
CA ASP A 191 14.99 -14.21 -2.02
C ASP A 191 14.63 -15.52 -1.30
N LYS A 192 14.99 -16.67 -1.88
CA LYS A 192 14.78 -17.99 -1.27
C LYS A 192 15.73 -18.27 -0.11
N LYS A 193 16.48 -17.26 0.32
CA LYS A 193 17.26 -17.22 1.57
C LYS A 193 16.75 -16.17 2.55
N ILE A 194 15.56 -15.58 2.36
CA ILE A 194 15.04 -14.51 3.24
C ILE A 194 14.90 -14.96 4.72
N LEU A 195 14.70 -16.26 4.98
CA LEU A 195 14.67 -16.84 6.33
C LEU A 195 15.96 -17.59 6.72
N SER A 196 17.07 -17.47 5.96
CA SER A 196 18.32 -18.22 6.22
C SER A 196 18.93 -18.02 7.62
N ASN A 197 18.74 -16.85 8.20
CA ASN A 197 19.20 -16.51 9.55
C ASN A 197 18.20 -16.90 10.65
N THR A 198 16.99 -17.33 10.27
CA THR A 198 15.88 -17.62 11.20
C THR A 198 15.75 -19.12 11.39
N LYS A 199 15.81 -19.56 12.66
CA LYS A 199 15.58 -20.94 13.06
C LYS A 199 14.12 -21.09 13.48
N ILE A 200 13.38 -21.94 12.78
CA ILE A 200 11.92 -22.10 12.97
C ILE A 200 11.61 -23.58 13.17
N THR A 201 10.76 -23.95 14.11
CA THR A 201 10.12 -25.28 14.13
C THR A 201 8.60 -25.13 14.20
N VAL A 202 7.86 -26.17 13.79
CA VAL A 202 6.40 -26.13 13.66
C VAL A 202 5.75 -27.19 14.55
N PHE A 203 4.67 -26.83 15.23
CA PHE A 203 3.78 -27.77 15.90
C PHE A 203 2.38 -27.72 15.27
N GLY A 204 1.94 -28.84 14.72
CA GLY A 204 0.60 -28.99 14.16
C GLY A 204 -0.44 -29.43 15.19
N LEU A 205 -1.67 -28.91 15.07
CA LEU A 205 -2.85 -29.50 15.71
C LEU A 205 -3.85 -30.00 14.65
N GLY A 206 -4.16 -31.30 14.67
CA GLY A 206 -5.04 -31.94 13.70
C GLY A 206 -5.80 -33.13 14.30
N ASN A 207 -6.45 -33.90 13.44
CA ASN A 207 -7.08 -35.18 13.79
C ASN A 207 -6.82 -36.17 12.63
N SER A 208 -6.25 -37.34 12.92
CA SER A 208 -5.81 -38.32 11.90
C SER A 208 -6.95 -38.98 11.13
N VAL A 209 -8.19 -38.94 11.63
CA VAL A 209 -9.40 -39.39 10.92
C VAL A 209 -9.58 -38.66 9.58
N TYR A 210 -9.04 -37.43 9.45
CA TYR A 210 -9.09 -36.66 8.20
C TYR A 210 -8.00 -37.03 7.17
N GLY A 211 -7.25 -38.12 7.37
CA GLY A 211 -6.34 -38.70 6.39
C GLY A 211 -5.31 -37.70 5.85
N GLU A 212 -5.33 -37.42 4.55
CA GLU A 212 -4.42 -36.46 3.89
C GLU A 212 -4.51 -35.04 4.47
N ASN A 213 -5.65 -34.65 5.02
CA ASN A 213 -5.83 -33.34 5.65
C ASN A 213 -5.28 -33.28 7.09
N PHE A 214 -4.81 -34.40 7.65
CA PHE A 214 -4.19 -34.45 8.97
C PHE A 214 -2.96 -33.52 9.06
N ASN A 215 -3.07 -32.49 9.90
CA ASN A 215 -2.04 -31.49 10.14
C ASN A 215 -1.54 -30.74 8.88
N LYS A 216 -2.36 -30.70 7.81
CA LYS A 216 -2.01 -30.12 6.51
C LYS A 216 -1.65 -28.63 6.58
N ALA A 217 -2.32 -27.83 7.41
CA ALA A 217 -1.99 -26.41 7.55
C ALA A 217 -0.58 -26.18 8.14
N ALA A 218 -0.16 -27.01 9.10
CA ALA A 218 1.17 -26.94 9.70
C ALA A 218 2.26 -27.43 8.74
N LYS A 219 2.02 -28.55 8.03
CA LYS A 219 2.89 -29.07 6.97
C LYS A 219 3.13 -28.04 5.84
N LEU A 220 2.09 -27.29 5.47
CA LEU A 220 2.22 -26.19 4.49
C LEU A 220 3.09 -25.05 5.02
N LEU A 221 2.87 -24.58 6.25
CA LEU A 221 3.71 -23.54 6.86
C LEU A 221 5.19 -23.95 6.93
N GLU A 222 5.47 -25.20 7.29
CA GLU A 222 6.82 -25.77 7.32
C GLU A 222 7.48 -25.73 5.93
N SER A 223 6.81 -26.28 4.90
CA SER A 223 7.35 -26.30 3.54
C SER A 223 7.58 -24.88 2.99
N TYR A 224 6.72 -23.91 3.31
CA TYR A 224 6.91 -22.51 2.94
C TYR A 224 8.12 -21.88 3.64
N VAL A 225 8.30 -22.14 4.93
CA VAL A 225 9.45 -21.65 5.71
C VAL A 225 10.76 -22.22 5.18
N VAL A 226 10.83 -23.54 4.94
CA VAL A 226 12.01 -24.22 4.39
C VAL A 226 12.29 -23.75 2.95
N GLY A 227 11.26 -23.59 2.11
CA GLY A 227 11.38 -23.05 0.75
C GLY A 227 11.81 -21.59 0.67
N LEU A 228 11.74 -20.85 1.78
CA LEU A 228 12.27 -19.49 1.97
C LEU A 228 13.66 -19.45 2.64
N GLY A 229 14.28 -20.63 2.82
CA GLY A 229 15.61 -20.81 3.38
C GLY A 229 15.65 -20.93 4.90
N GLY A 230 14.50 -20.98 5.56
CA GLY A 230 14.40 -21.24 6.99
C GLY A 230 14.96 -22.62 7.34
N THR A 231 15.43 -22.79 8.58
CA THR A 231 16.00 -24.06 9.03
C THR A 231 15.34 -24.56 10.30
N LEU A 232 14.92 -25.83 10.28
CA LEU A 232 14.42 -26.52 11.46
C LEU A 232 15.55 -26.67 12.48
N PHE A 233 15.36 -26.12 13.68
CA PHE A 233 16.28 -26.38 14.80
C PHE A 233 15.84 -27.59 15.63
N TYR A 234 14.56 -27.96 15.57
CA TYR A 234 14.01 -29.14 16.23
C TYR A 234 12.99 -29.79 15.31
N GLU A 235 12.77 -31.10 15.45
CA GLU A 235 11.79 -31.83 14.65
C GLU A 235 10.38 -31.29 14.86
N SER A 236 9.60 -31.19 13.79
CA SER A 236 8.24 -30.65 13.88
C SER A 236 7.31 -31.61 14.61
N GLY A 237 6.52 -31.07 15.53
CA GLY A 237 5.60 -31.85 16.36
C GLY A 237 4.20 -31.93 15.76
N VAL A 238 3.49 -33.00 16.11
CA VAL A 238 2.17 -33.33 15.56
C VAL A 238 1.26 -33.72 16.72
N GLY A 239 0.28 -32.88 17.03
CA GLY A 239 -0.81 -33.24 17.95
C GLY A 239 -1.99 -33.86 17.20
N ASP A 240 -2.45 -35.01 17.67
CA ASP A 240 -3.57 -35.76 17.11
C ASP A 240 -4.78 -35.84 18.07
N ALA A 241 -5.89 -35.24 17.64
CA ALA A 241 -7.16 -35.24 18.35
C ALA A 241 -8.11 -36.39 17.94
N ASN A 242 -7.61 -37.40 17.24
CA ASN A 242 -8.32 -38.66 17.05
C ASN A 242 -8.44 -39.40 18.40
N ILE A 243 -9.67 -39.77 18.77
CA ILE A 243 -9.98 -40.50 20.02
C ILE A 243 -9.83 -42.02 19.81
N GLY A 244 -9.88 -42.50 18.56
CA GLY A 244 -9.63 -43.90 18.19
C GLY A 244 -8.22 -44.09 17.63
N ARG A 245 -7.20 -43.67 18.38
CA ARG A 245 -5.77 -43.94 18.11
C ARG A 245 -5.25 -45.02 19.06
N ASP A 246 -4.35 -45.86 18.58
CA ASP A 246 -3.96 -47.12 19.26
C ASP A 246 -3.03 -46.92 20.48
N ASP A 247 -2.56 -45.71 20.74
CA ASP A 247 -1.50 -45.37 21.70
C ASP A 247 -1.99 -44.54 22.91
N GLU A 248 -3.31 -44.51 23.17
CA GLU A 248 -4.00 -43.74 24.25
C GLU A 248 -3.68 -42.22 24.29
N GLY A 249 -3.00 -41.70 23.26
CA GLY A 249 -2.49 -40.34 23.24
C GLY A 249 -3.55 -39.26 23.07
N THR A 250 -3.18 -38.03 23.45
CA THR A 250 -4.00 -36.82 23.29
C THR A 250 -3.15 -35.70 22.68
N PRO A 251 -3.74 -34.68 22.04
CA PRO A 251 -3.00 -33.50 21.57
C PRO A 251 -2.19 -32.84 22.69
N GLU A 252 -2.71 -32.88 23.91
CA GLU A 252 -2.09 -32.39 25.13
C GLU A 252 -0.83 -33.21 25.51
N SER A 253 -0.88 -34.55 25.48
CA SER A 253 0.30 -35.40 25.77
C SER A 253 1.33 -35.40 24.63
N ASP A 254 0.89 -35.35 23.37
CA ASP A 254 1.76 -35.19 22.21
C ASP A 254 2.57 -33.88 22.32
N PHE A 255 1.89 -32.80 22.68
CA PHE A 255 2.50 -31.48 22.86
C PHE A 255 3.43 -31.43 24.07
N ASP A 256 3.08 -32.04 25.20
CA ASP A 256 3.94 -32.02 26.38
C ASP A 256 5.24 -32.82 26.15
N THR A 257 5.13 -33.99 25.52
CA THR A 257 6.27 -34.81 25.09
C THR A 257 7.19 -34.04 24.13
N TRP A 258 6.62 -33.48 23.07
CA TRP A 258 7.38 -32.72 22.07
C TRP A 258 8.01 -31.46 22.67
N SER A 259 7.24 -30.66 23.42
CA SER A 259 7.72 -29.39 23.98
C SER A 259 8.82 -29.61 25.01
N THR A 260 8.74 -30.66 25.83
CA THR A 260 9.79 -30.99 26.81
C THR A 260 11.10 -31.37 26.12
N GLY A 261 11.06 -32.19 25.07
CA GLY A 261 12.24 -32.50 24.25
C GLY A 261 12.81 -31.26 23.55
N MET A 262 11.95 -30.43 22.95
CA MET A 262 12.34 -29.19 22.26
C MET A 262 12.99 -28.17 23.22
N VAL A 263 12.46 -28.02 24.44
CA VAL A 263 13.01 -27.11 25.46
C VAL A 263 14.36 -27.61 25.97
N SER A 264 14.51 -28.92 26.21
CA SER A 264 15.81 -29.52 26.57
C SER A 264 16.86 -29.25 25.49
N PHE A 265 16.53 -29.52 24.22
CA PHE A 265 17.42 -29.27 23.10
C PHE A 265 17.75 -27.78 22.90
N LEU A 266 16.80 -26.87 23.14
CA LEU A 266 17.06 -25.43 23.13
C LEU A 266 18.01 -25.01 24.25
N GLY A 267 17.96 -25.68 25.41
CA GLY A 267 18.95 -25.53 26.49
C GLY A 267 20.35 -25.99 26.08
N GLU A 268 20.46 -27.16 25.44
CA GLU A 268 21.72 -27.66 24.87
C GLU A 268 22.30 -26.69 23.84
N LEU A 269 21.48 -26.20 22.89
CA LEU A 269 21.91 -25.21 21.90
C LEU A 269 22.44 -23.92 22.55
N LYS A 270 21.73 -23.36 23.54
CA LYS A 270 22.17 -22.17 24.29
C LYS A 270 23.50 -22.42 25.02
N SER A 271 23.72 -23.63 25.53
CA SER A 271 25.00 -24.00 26.16
C SER A 271 26.16 -24.13 25.15
N ALA A 272 25.85 -24.50 23.91
CA ALA A 272 26.82 -24.71 22.84
C ALA A 272 27.08 -23.46 21.97
N GLU A 273 26.31 -22.37 22.11
CA GLU A 273 26.42 -21.15 21.29
C GLU A 273 27.81 -20.49 21.30
N LYS A 274 28.63 -20.75 22.33
CA LYS A 274 30.02 -20.28 22.44
C LYS A 274 31.05 -21.14 21.69
N ASP A 275 30.64 -22.29 21.16
CA ASP A 275 31.47 -23.28 20.47
C ASP A 275 30.88 -23.55 19.07
N PRO A 276 31.39 -22.89 18.01
CA PRO A 276 30.83 -22.97 16.67
C PRO A 276 30.80 -24.39 16.08
N GLU A 277 31.77 -25.24 16.44
CA GLU A 277 31.85 -26.61 15.93
C GLU A 277 30.78 -27.48 16.59
N LYS A 278 30.67 -27.42 17.93
CA LYS A 278 29.65 -28.13 18.70
C LYS A 278 28.23 -27.65 18.37
N PHE A 279 28.03 -26.35 18.18
CA PHE A 279 26.75 -25.76 17.77
C PHE A 279 26.32 -26.25 16.38
N THR A 280 27.25 -26.29 15.42
CA THR A 280 26.98 -26.80 14.07
C THR A 280 26.66 -28.29 14.08
N ALA A 281 27.46 -29.10 14.81
CA ALA A 281 27.24 -30.53 14.95
C ALA A 281 25.89 -30.88 15.61
N LEU A 282 25.42 -30.10 16.58
CA LEU A 282 24.09 -30.28 17.18
C LEU A 282 22.95 -30.03 16.18
N LEU A 283 23.07 -28.97 15.36
CA LEU A 283 22.08 -28.67 14.31
C LEU A 283 22.09 -29.72 13.17
N GLU A 284 23.24 -30.31 12.85
CA GLU A 284 23.33 -31.41 11.87
C GLU A 284 22.79 -32.74 12.43
N LYS A 285 23.01 -33.01 13.72
CA LYS A 285 22.41 -34.15 14.43
C LYS A 285 20.88 -34.08 14.45
N ALA A 286 20.30 -32.89 14.53
CA ALA A 286 18.85 -32.69 14.40
C ALA A 286 18.32 -33.02 12.99
N LYS A 287 19.03 -32.59 11.93
CA LYS A 287 18.67 -32.89 10.53
C LYS A 287 18.72 -34.38 10.19
N SER A 288 19.76 -35.10 10.64
CA SER A 288 19.95 -36.52 10.30
C SER A 288 18.88 -37.46 10.88
N LYS A 289 18.06 -36.98 11.84
CA LYS A 289 16.87 -37.69 12.32
C LYS A 289 15.66 -37.54 11.39
N SER A 290 15.44 -36.39 10.74
CA SER A 290 14.27 -36.19 9.88
C SER A 290 14.39 -36.95 8.55
N GLU A 291 15.56 -36.91 7.91
CA GLU A 291 15.81 -37.57 6.61
C GLU A 291 15.64 -39.10 6.62
N LYS A 292 15.64 -39.74 7.80
CA LYS A 292 15.37 -41.17 7.94
C LYS A 292 13.90 -41.56 7.82
N LYS A 293 12.95 -40.62 7.95
CA LYS A 293 11.50 -40.91 7.93
C LYS A 293 10.86 -40.84 6.54
N ASP A 294 11.47 -40.09 5.61
CA ASP A 294 10.87 -39.82 4.28
C ASP A 294 11.14 -40.90 3.23
N LYS A 295 11.99 -41.90 3.49
CA LYS A 295 12.35 -42.93 2.51
C LYS A 295 11.34 -44.09 2.36
N GLU A 296 10.27 -44.12 3.16
CA GLU A 296 9.40 -45.30 3.25
C GLU A 296 7.96 -45.10 2.75
N LYS A 297 7.58 -43.88 2.30
CA LYS A 297 6.20 -43.57 1.83
C LYS A 297 6.12 -42.62 0.62
N THR A 298 6.77 -42.98 -0.48
CA THR A 298 6.46 -42.40 -1.82
C THR A 298 6.50 -43.45 -2.92
N ALA A 299 5.38 -44.14 -3.09
CA ALA A 299 5.00 -44.79 -4.34
C ALA A 299 3.52 -44.44 -4.61
N THR A 300 3.17 -44.28 -5.88
CA THR A 300 1.82 -43.95 -6.40
C THR A 300 1.20 -42.60 -5.96
N SER A 301 1.40 -41.55 -6.76
CA SER A 301 0.36 -40.98 -7.65
C SER A 301 0.84 -39.65 -8.24
N GLU A 302 1.03 -39.62 -9.56
CA GLU A 302 1.26 -38.38 -10.30
C GLU A 302 -0.08 -37.75 -10.68
N GLU A 303 -0.27 -36.46 -10.38
CA GLU A 303 -0.86 -35.50 -11.33
C GLU A 303 -0.66 -34.05 -10.87
N GLY A 304 -0.17 -33.18 -11.76
CA GLY A 304 -0.52 -31.75 -11.70
C GLY A 304 0.43 -30.74 -11.04
N LEU A 305 1.75 -30.97 -10.93
CA LEU A 305 2.73 -29.93 -10.58
C LEU A 305 3.86 -29.83 -11.62
N LEU A 306 4.37 -28.62 -11.85
CA LEU A 306 5.38 -28.35 -12.88
C LEU A 306 6.72 -29.03 -12.56
N ASP A 307 7.35 -29.55 -13.62
CA ASP A 307 8.62 -30.26 -13.65
C ASP A 307 9.74 -29.63 -12.79
N MET A 308 10.33 -30.46 -11.92
CA MET A 308 11.36 -30.08 -10.95
C MET A 308 12.78 -30.06 -11.58
N GLU A 309 12.98 -30.58 -12.79
CA GLU A 309 14.30 -30.59 -13.46
C GLU A 309 14.82 -29.19 -13.83
N ASP A 310 13.93 -28.24 -14.10
CA ASP A 310 14.32 -26.86 -14.46
C ASP A 310 14.83 -26.04 -13.27
N LEU A 311 14.56 -26.45 -12.03
CA LEU A 311 15.17 -25.87 -10.82
C LEU A 311 16.65 -26.26 -10.69
N GLY A 312 17.01 -27.49 -11.05
CA GLY A 312 18.40 -27.99 -10.99
C GLY A 312 19.35 -27.23 -11.92
N LYS A 313 18.88 -26.89 -13.13
CA LYS A 313 19.65 -26.11 -14.12
C LYS A 313 19.95 -24.69 -13.62
N VAL A 314 19.01 -24.07 -12.90
CA VAL A 314 19.20 -22.74 -12.28
C VAL A 314 20.18 -22.78 -11.11
N MET A 315 20.28 -23.88 -10.36
CA MET A 315 21.28 -24.02 -9.29
C MET A 315 22.71 -24.23 -9.84
N LYS A 316 22.88 -25.01 -10.92
CA LYS A 316 24.21 -25.25 -11.52
C LYS A 316 24.85 -23.99 -12.11
N ALA A 317 24.05 -23.01 -12.55
CA ALA A 317 24.51 -21.73 -13.08
C ALA A 317 24.88 -20.67 -12.00
N ARG A 318 24.90 -21.03 -10.71
CA ARG A 318 25.15 -20.08 -9.58
C ARG A 318 26.54 -20.14 -8.96
N LYS A 319 27.48 -20.89 -9.54
CA LYS A 319 28.92 -20.81 -9.20
C LYS A 319 29.65 -19.81 -10.10
N ASP A 320 29.27 -18.53 -10.01
CA ASP A 320 30.09 -17.43 -10.53
C ASP A 320 29.79 -16.12 -9.77
N ASP A 321 30.40 -15.98 -8.59
CA ASP A 321 30.29 -14.77 -7.75
C ASP A 321 31.16 -13.63 -8.31
N SER A 322 30.65 -12.94 -9.33
CA SER A 322 31.21 -11.65 -9.72
C SER A 322 31.01 -10.61 -8.60
N LYS A 323 32.12 -10.04 -8.12
CA LYS A 323 32.19 -9.11 -6.96
C LYS A 323 31.57 -7.71 -7.23
N GLY A 324 30.30 -7.63 -7.60
CA GLY A 324 29.65 -6.36 -7.93
C GLY A 324 28.14 -6.32 -7.63
N PRO A 325 27.53 -5.12 -7.56
CA PRO A 325 26.09 -4.97 -7.35
C PRO A 325 25.32 -5.53 -8.54
N ARG A 326 24.34 -6.39 -8.27
CA ARG A 326 23.53 -7.07 -9.29
C ARG A 326 22.72 -6.11 -10.17
N GLU A 327 22.43 -6.52 -11.40
CA GLU A 327 21.52 -5.79 -12.28
C GLU A 327 20.08 -5.81 -11.74
N MET A 328 19.32 -4.75 -12.03
CA MET A 328 17.88 -4.68 -11.69
C MET A 328 17.03 -5.52 -12.65
N LEU A 329 17.49 -5.66 -13.90
CA LEU A 329 16.85 -6.40 -14.98
C LEU A 329 17.37 -7.84 -15.10
N THR A 330 16.74 -8.78 -14.38
CA THR A 330 17.01 -10.22 -14.55
C THR A 330 16.65 -10.71 -15.97
N PRO A 331 17.24 -11.80 -16.48
CA PRO A 331 16.91 -12.33 -17.81
C PRO A 331 15.42 -12.62 -18.01
N ALA A 332 14.76 -13.18 -16.99
CA ALA A 332 13.31 -13.42 -17.00
C ALA A 332 12.51 -12.10 -17.07
N LEU A 333 12.90 -11.09 -16.30
CA LEU A 333 12.27 -9.78 -16.33
C LEU A 333 12.46 -9.09 -17.68
N ARG A 334 13.67 -9.16 -18.26
CA ARG A 334 13.97 -8.63 -19.61
C ARG A 334 13.06 -9.25 -20.67
N LYS A 335 12.90 -10.57 -20.67
CA LYS A 335 12.02 -11.32 -21.59
C LYS A 335 10.56 -10.87 -21.44
N ASN A 336 10.06 -10.76 -20.22
CA ASN A 336 8.67 -10.39 -19.93
C ASN A 336 8.35 -8.93 -20.28
N LEU A 337 9.22 -7.98 -19.90
CA LEU A 337 9.04 -6.56 -20.23
C LEU A 337 9.11 -6.31 -21.74
N SER A 338 10.02 -6.98 -22.45
CA SER A 338 10.15 -6.85 -23.91
C SER A 338 8.90 -7.34 -24.64
N LYS A 339 8.30 -8.46 -24.20
CA LYS A 339 6.98 -8.93 -24.69
C LYS A 339 5.86 -7.89 -24.49
N GLN A 340 5.92 -7.10 -23.42
CA GLN A 340 4.97 -6.02 -23.14
C GLN A 340 5.28 -4.71 -23.91
N GLY A 341 6.21 -4.74 -24.87
CA GLY A 341 6.56 -3.61 -25.74
C GLY A 341 7.51 -2.58 -25.11
N TYR A 342 8.24 -2.94 -24.05
CA TYR A 342 9.29 -2.08 -23.49
C TYR A 342 10.57 -2.17 -24.33
N LYS A 343 11.27 -1.06 -24.47
CA LYS A 343 12.66 -1.02 -24.93
C LYS A 343 13.52 -0.72 -23.71
N LEU A 344 14.19 -1.76 -23.22
CA LEU A 344 15.00 -1.71 -22.00
C LEU A 344 16.36 -1.07 -22.31
N ILE A 345 16.89 -0.33 -21.35
CA ILE A 345 18.12 0.44 -21.49
C ILE A 345 19.00 0.10 -20.29
N GLY A 346 20.24 -0.34 -20.55
CA GLY A 346 21.18 -0.78 -19.53
C GLY A 346 20.65 -1.93 -18.66
N SER A 347 20.93 -1.83 -17.37
CA SER A 347 20.65 -2.77 -16.30
C SER A 347 19.38 -2.45 -15.49
N HIS A 348 18.79 -1.25 -15.62
CA HIS A 348 17.71 -0.79 -14.74
C HIS A 348 16.65 0.16 -15.33
N SER A 349 16.72 0.49 -16.62
CA SER A 349 15.86 1.52 -17.23
C SER A 349 15.04 1.01 -18.42
N GLY A 350 14.09 1.81 -18.90
CA GLY A 350 13.40 1.52 -20.16
C GLY A 350 12.43 2.59 -20.62
N VAL A 351 12.15 2.59 -21.92
CA VAL A 351 11.24 3.50 -22.63
C VAL A 351 10.13 2.71 -23.33
N LYS A 352 8.95 3.31 -23.50
CA LYS A 352 7.82 2.73 -24.23
C LYS A 352 7.05 3.83 -24.99
N LEU A 353 6.36 3.46 -26.07
CA LEU A 353 5.38 4.36 -26.69
C LEU A 353 4.11 4.44 -25.85
N CYS A 354 3.71 5.67 -25.52
CA CYS A 354 2.41 5.94 -24.92
C CYS A 354 1.29 5.48 -25.87
N ARG A 355 0.18 5.00 -25.29
CA ARG A 355 -1.03 4.61 -26.06
C ARG A 355 -1.53 5.74 -26.97
N TRP A 356 -1.48 6.98 -26.48
CA TRP A 356 -2.01 8.16 -27.17
C TRP A 356 -1.13 8.64 -28.33
N THR A 357 0.16 8.34 -28.34
CA THR A 357 1.06 8.64 -29.48
C THR A 357 0.50 8.10 -30.79
N LYS A 358 -0.02 6.86 -30.79
CA LYS A 358 -0.60 6.22 -31.98
C LYS A 358 -1.98 6.76 -32.39
N ALA A 359 -2.68 7.46 -31.50
CA ALA A 359 -3.96 8.13 -31.79
C ALA A 359 -3.71 9.51 -32.39
N MET A 360 -2.88 10.32 -31.72
CA MET A 360 -2.56 11.69 -32.14
C MET A 360 -1.72 11.72 -33.43
N LEU A 361 -0.84 10.74 -33.67
CA LEU A 361 -0.19 10.56 -34.99
C LEU A 361 -1.19 10.39 -36.14
N ARG A 362 -2.42 9.95 -35.86
CA ARG A 362 -3.49 9.77 -36.85
C ARG A 362 -4.54 10.89 -36.87
N GLY A 363 -4.36 11.95 -36.07
CA GLY A 363 -5.41 12.95 -35.88
C GLY A 363 -6.66 12.42 -35.17
N ARG A 364 -6.52 11.48 -34.24
CA ARG A 364 -7.64 10.82 -33.52
C ARG A 364 -7.66 11.10 -32.01
N GLY A 365 -7.15 12.26 -31.61
CA GLY A 365 -7.09 12.71 -30.22
C GLY A 365 -5.72 12.53 -29.55
N GLY A 366 -5.32 13.55 -28.80
CA GLY A 366 -4.22 13.48 -27.83
C GLY A 366 -4.65 12.88 -26.49
N CYS A 367 -3.70 12.70 -25.56
CA CYS A 367 -4.03 12.45 -24.16
C CYS A 367 -4.51 13.74 -23.47
N TYR A 368 -5.13 13.61 -22.29
CA TYR A 368 -5.60 14.75 -21.49
C TYR A 368 -4.53 15.84 -21.20
N LYS A 369 -3.24 15.49 -21.22
CA LYS A 369 -2.15 16.46 -21.03
C LYS A 369 -1.95 17.39 -22.23
N HIS A 370 -2.50 17.05 -23.40
CA HIS A 370 -2.62 17.97 -24.53
C HIS A 370 -3.59 19.10 -24.16
N THR A 371 -4.81 18.73 -23.77
CA THR A 371 -5.83 19.65 -23.26
C THR A 371 -5.32 20.52 -22.12
N PHE A 372 -4.69 19.92 -21.09
CA PHE A 372 -4.34 20.63 -19.86
C PHE A 372 -3.10 21.53 -20.01
N TYR A 373 -2.10 21.10 -20.81
CA TYR A 373 -0.75 21.69 -20.79
C TYR A 373 -0.13 21.94 -22.18
N GLY A 374 -0.79 21.57 -23.28
CA GLY A 374 -0.23 21.66 -24.63
C GLY A 374 0.73 20.53 -25.03
N ILE A 375 0.72 19.39 -24.31
CA ILE A 375 1.62 18.26 -24.63
C ILE A 375 1.15 17.49 -25.87
N LYS A 376 1.85 17.71 -26.99
CA LYS A 376 1.75 16.87 -28.19
C LYS A 376 2.19 15.44 -27.86
N SER A 377 1.22 14.52 -27.78
CA SER A 377 1.41 13.13 -27.36
C SER A 377 2.29 12.30 -28.31
N TYR A 378 2.54 12.78 -29.53
CA TYR A 378 3.48 12.18 -30.49
C TYR A 378 4.92 12.71 -30.40
N GLN A 379 5.18 13.75 -29.59
CA GLN A 379 6.53 14.24 -29.25
C GLN A 379 6.89 13.95 -27.78
N CYS A 380 6.08 13.13 -27.11
CA CYS A 380 6.22 12.76 -25.71
C CYS A 380 6.85 11.37 -25.55
N MET A 381 8.07 11.33 -25.01
CA MET A 381 8.78 10.11 -24.66
C MET A 381 8.42 9.67 -23.23
N GLU A 382 7.84 8.48 -23.09
CA GLU A 382 7.49 7.89 -21.79
C GLU A 382 8.59 6.89 -21.36
N THR A 383 9.33 7.22 -20.31
CA THR A 383 10.52 6.49 -19.86
C THR A 383 10.58 6.38 -18.34
N THR A 384 11.52 5.57 -17.84
CA THR A 384 11.93 5.58 -16.43
C THR A 384 13.42 5.27 -16.30
N PRO A 385 14.16 5.98 -15.42
CA PRO A 385 15.51 5.64 -15.01
C PRO A 385 15.53 4.57 -13.90
N SER A 386 14.39 4.19 -13.33
CA SER A 386 14.29 3.18 -12.26
C SER A 386 13.03 2.33 -12.44
N LEU A 387 13.19 1.04 -12.71
CA LEU A 387 12.07 0.08 -12.69
C LEU A 387 11.66 -0.32 -11.26
N ALA A 388 12.48 0.00 -10.25
CA ALA A 388 12.22 -0.33 -8.84
C ALA A 388 11.29 0.70 -8.19
N CYS A 389 10.41 0.24 -7.29
CA CYS A 389 9.46 1.08 -6.56
C CYS A 389 9.56 0.88 -5.04
N ALA A 390 9.19 1.90 -4.26
CA ALA A 390 9.01 1.79 -2.81
C ALA A 390 7.58 1.37 -2.39
N ASN A 391 6.63 1.30 -3.32
CA ASN A 391 5.21 0.97 -3.08
C ASN A 391 4.78 -0.26 -3.89
N LYS A 392 3.81 -1.02 -3.36
CA LYS A 392 3.17 -2.19 -4.00
C LYS A 392 1.66 -1.91 -4.25
N CYS A 393 1.31 -0.72 -4.76
CA CYS A 393 -0.09 -0.23 -4.83
C CYS A 393 -1.05 -1.21 -5.53
N VAL A 394 -2.34 -1.23 -5.16
CA VAL A 394 -3.38 -2.21 -5.59
C VAL A 394 -4.00 -1.97 -6.98
N PHE A 395 -3.71 -0.82 -7.60
CA PHE A 395 -4.03 -0.48 -8.99
C PHE A 395 -2.80 -0.44 -9.92
N CYS A 396 -1.58 -0.49 -9.38
CA CYS A 396 -0.35 -0.53 -10.17
C CYS A 396 -0.19 -1.89 -10.86
N TRP A 397 -0.67 -1.99 -12.11
CA TRP A 397 -0.80 -3.17 -13.00
C TRP A 397 0.37 -4.19 -13.10
N ARG A 398 1.46 -3.98 -12.37
CA ARG A 398 2.67 -4.80 -12.26
C ARG A 398 2.93 -5.32 -10.83
N HIS A 399 1.91 -5.38 -9.99
CA HIS A 399 1.90 -5.84 -8.60
C HIS A 399 2.97 -6.90 -8.26
N HIS A 400 3.12 -7.91 -9.14
CA HIS A 400 4.02 -9.04 -8.90
C HIS A 400 5.14 -9.23 -9.95
N THR A 401 5.59 -8.18 -10.65
CA THR A 401 6.68 -8.31 -11.64
C THR A 401 7.84 -7.32 -11.50
N ASN A 402 7.63 -6.11 -11.00
CA ASN A 402 8.73 -5.17 -10.83
C ASN A 402 9.60 -5.51 -9.60
N PRO A 403 10.88 -5.09 -9.60
CA PRO A 403 11.69 -4.98 -8.40
C PRO A 403 11.10 -3.96 -7.42
N VAL A 404 11.38 -4.14 -6.13
CA VAL A 404 11.02 -3.18 -5.09
C VAL A 404 12.22 -2.89 -4.18
N GLY A 405 12.25 -1.70 -3.58
CA GLY A 405 13.35 -1.28 -2.71
C GLY A 405 13.06 0.04 -1.98
N ARG A 406 13.66 0.17 -0.79
CA ARG A 406 13.68 1.42 0.01
C ARG A 406 14.87 2.31 -0.38
N GLU A 407 15.85 1.79 -1.11
CA GLU A 407 17.10 2.47 -1.48
C GLU A 407 17.67 1.90 -2.79
N TRP A 408 18.70 2.55 -3.33
CA TRP A 408 19.40 2.09 -4.52
C TRP A 408 20.48 1.06 -4.19
N LYS A 409 20.36 -0.16 -4.71
CA LYS A 409 21.28 -1.28 -4.45
C LYS A 409 21.68 -2.11 -5.68
N TRP A 410 21.49 -1.53 -6.86
CA TRP A 410 21.74 -2.20 -8.14
C TRP A 410 22.94 -1.58 -8.85
N LYS A 411 23.50 -2.31 -9.82
CA LYS A 411 24.37 -1.72 -10.86
C LYS A 411 23.72 -0.44 -11.37
N MET A 412 24.50 0.63 -11.47
CA MET A 412 24.05 1.95 -11.90
C MET A 412 24.60 2.24 -13.29
N ASP A 413 23.72 2.52 -14.24
CA ASP A 413 24.07 3.02 -15.56
C ASP A 413 24.09 4.56 -15.55
N ASP A 414 24.93 5.15 -16.39
CA ASP A 414 25.14 6.60 -16.46
C ASP A 414 23.95 7.36 -17.10
N ALA A 415 23.61 8.51 -16.53
CA ALA A 415 22.46 9.31 -16.96
C ALA A 415 22.49 9.74 -18.44
N LYS A 416 23.66 10.00 -19.03
CA LYS A 416 23.79 10.35 -20.46
C LYS A 416 23.44 9.16 -21.33
N MET A 417 23.99 7.99 -21.02
CA MET A 417 23.67 6.73 -21.72
C MET A 417 22.16 6.44 -21.66
N LEU A 418 21.52 6.65 -20.50
CA LEU A 418 20.09 6.43 -20.34
C LEU A 418 19.22 7.43 -21.13
N VAL A 419 19.57 8.72 -21.14
CA VAL A 419 18.83 9.74 -21.91
C VAL A 419 18.98 9.50 -23.41
N GLU A 420 20.20 9.28 -23.88
CA GLU A 420 20.48 9.07 -25.31
C GLU A 420 19.86 7.75 -25.81
N GLY A 421 20.00 6.67 -25.04
CA GLY A 421 19.35 5.38 -25.31
C GLY A 421 17.82 5.44 -25.25
N ALA A 422 17.23 6.32 -24.44
CA ALA A 422 15.78 6.50 -24.40
C ALA A 422 15.28 7.24 -25.66
N ILE A 423 15.95 8.32 -26.07
CA ILE A 423 15.62 9.08 -27.28
C ILE A 423 15.74 8.18 -28.52
N GLU A 424 16.86 7.46 -28.66
CA GLU A 424 17.12 6.58 -29.80
C GLU A 424 16.08 5.44 -29.89
N ASN A 425 15.77 4.79 -28.77
CA ASN A 425 14.73 3.75 -28.75
C ASN A 425 13.33 4.31 -28.99
N HIS A 426 13.02 5.53 -28.53
CA HIS A 426 11.76 6.20 -28.85
C HIS A 426 11.65 6.47 -30.36
N GLN A 427 12.68 7.04 -30.97
CA GLN A 427 12.75 7.29 -32.42
C GLN A 427 12.67 5.99 -33.25
N LYS A 428 13.34 4.91 -32.82
CA LYS A 428 13.21 3.57 -33.41
C LYS A 428 11.76 3.09 -33.37
N MET A 429 11.03 3.29 -32.27
CA MET A 429 9.62 2.94 -32.18
C MET A 429 8.73 3.86 -33.05
N ILE A 430 8.98 5.17 -33.09
CA ILE A 430 8.28 6.10 -34.01
C ILE A 430 8.48 5.67 -35.47
N LYS A 431 9.69 5.26 -35.89
CA LYS A 431 9.98 4.77 -37.24
C LYS A 431 9.07 3.60 -37.66
N THR A 432 8.64 2.74 -36.73
CA THR A 432 7.68 1.64 -37.00
C THR A 432 6.26 2.11 -37.34
N MET A 433 5.94 3.39 -37.15
CA MET A 433 4.66 3.99 -37.54
C MET A 433 4.61 4.43 -39.02
N LYS A 434 5.73 4.34 -39.76
CA LYS A 434 5.76 4.64 -41.21
C LYS A 434 4.84 3.66 -41.96
N GLY A 435 3.99 4.17 -42.85
CA GLY A 435 3.07 3.37 -43.65
C GLY A 435 1.86 2.82 -42.88
N VAL A 436 1.73 3.11 -41.58
CA VAL A 436 0.56 2.70 -40.80
C VAL A 436 -0.67 3.54 -41.23
N PRO A 437 -1.81 2.93 -41.60
CA PRO A 437 -2.97 3.66 -42.12
C PRO A 437 -3.45 4.78 -41.20
N GLY A 438 -3.74 5.93 -41.81
CA GLY A 438 -4.23 7.15 -41.17
C GLY A 438 -3.16 7.99 -40.46
N VAL A 439 -1.89 7.59 -40.43
CA VAL A 439 -0.81 8.43 -39.84
C VAL A 439 -0.58 9.65 -40.74
N LYS A 440 -0.66 10.85 -40.16
CA LYS A 440 -0.48 12.11 -40.92
C LYS A 440 1.01 12.39 -41.18
N PRO A 441 1.46 12.66 -42.42
CA PRO A 441 2.88 12.79 -42.76
C PRO A 441 3.65 13.88 -42.00
N GLU A 442 3.01 15.03 -41.77
CA GLU A 442 3.58 16.18 -41.06
C GLU A 442 3.82 15.86 -39.58
N ARG A 443 2.83 15.24 -38.92
CA ARG A 443 2.97 14.77 -37.52
C ARG A 443 4.00 13.65 -37.39
N PHE A 444 4.11 12.77 -38.39
CA PHE A 444 5.15 11.75 -38.44
C PHE A 444 6.56 12.36 -38.53
N LYS A 445 6.74 13.42 -39.33
CA LYS A 445 8.01 14.18 -39.40
C LYS A 445 8.34 14.85 -38.06
N GLU A 446 7.37 15.50 -37.42
CA GLU A 446 7.54 16.13 -36.09
C GLU A 446 7.87 15.13 -34.97
N ALA A 447 7.33 13.90 -35.02
CA ALA A 447 7.44 12.90 -33.97
C ALA A 447 8.86 12.34 -33.75
N PHE A 448 9.79 12.52 -34.69
CA PHE A 448 11.21 12.19 -34.46
C PHE A 448 11.90 13.17 -33.50
N THR A 449 11.36 14.37 -33.34
CA THR A 449 11.85 15.37 -32.37
C THR A 449 11.09 15.21 -31.05
N VAL A 450 11.72 14.56 -30.08
CA VAL A 450 11.21 14.51 -28.71
C VAL A 450 11.21 15.92 -28.11
N ARG A 451 10.07 16.35 -27.55
CA ARG A 451 9.89 17.66 -26.88
C ARG A 451 9.51 17.53 -25.41
N HIS A 452 8.99 16.38 -25.01
CA HIS A 452 8.51 16.11 -23.67
C HIS A 452 9.02 14.75 -23.19
N CYS A 453 9.45 14.66 -21.94
CA CYS A 453 9.83 13.43 -21.27
C CYS A 453 8.93 13.19 -20.06
N ALA A 454 8.08 12.17 -20.16
CA ALA A 454 7.27 11.67 -19.06
C ALA A 454 8.08 10.62 -18.29
N LEU A 455 8.64 11.05 -17.15
CA LEU A 455 9.29 10.20 -16.16
C LEU A 455 8.19 9.59 -15.27
N SER A 456 7.44 8.65 -15.86
CA SER A 456 6.24 8.08 -15.24
C SER A 456 5.89 6.66 -15.72
N LEU A 457 6.79 5.99 -16.45
CA LEU A 457 6.47 4.74 -17.13
C LEU A 457 6.19 3.58 -16.17
N VAL A 458 7.04 3.41 -15.17
CA VAL A 458 6.98 2.37 -14.12
C VAL A 458 8.10 2.63 -13.09
N GLY A 459 7.93 2.11 -11.87
CA GLY A 459 8.91 2.28 -10.80
C GLY A 459 8.86 3.69 -10.21
N GLU A 460 9.91 4.06 -9.48
CA GLU A 460 10.04 5.34 -8.79
C GLU A 460 11.26 6.11 -9.35
N PRO A 461 11.07 7.03 -10.32
CA PRO A 461 12.15 7.76 -10.98
C PRO A 461 13.06 8.53 -10.01
N ILE A 462 12.52 9.07 -8.93
CA ILE A 462 13.28 9.90 -7.97
C ILE A 462 14.29 9.09 -7.13
N MET A 463 14.17 7.75 -7.15
CA MET A 463 15.11 6.83 -6.51
C MET A 463 16.48 6.81 -7.22
N TYR A 464 16.52 7.09 -8.52
CA TYR A 464 17.73 7.02 -9.33
C TYR A 464 18.78 8.05 -8.85
N PRO A 465 20.03 7.64 -8.51
CA PRO A 465 21.00 8.54 -7.88
C PRO A 465 21.38 9.77 -8.70
N GLN A 466 21.44 9.65 -10.03
CA GLN A 466 21.78 10.75 -10.95
C GLN A 466 20.53 11.45 -11.54
N ILE A 467 19.38 11.44 -10.86
CA ILE A 467 18.12 12.03 -11.37
C ILE A 467 18.26 13.52 -11.75
N ASN A 468 19.05 14.30 -10.99
CA ASN A 468 19.32 15.71 -11.32
C ASN A 468 20.13 15.86 -12.62
N THR A 469 21.16 15.04 -12.82
CA THR A 469 21.92 14.98 -14.08
C THR A 469 21.03 14.55 -15.25
N PHE A 470 20.12 13.61 -15.04
CA PHE A 470 19.13 13.19 -16.04
C PHE A 470 18.23 14.36 -16.45
N LEU A 471 17.73 15.16 -15.50
CA LEU A 471 16.94 16.36 -15.79
C LEU A 471 17.76 17.43 -16.54
N ASP A 472 19.01 17.69 -16.12
CA ASP A 472 19.91 18.61 -16.80
C ASP A 472 20.15 18.21 -18.28
N LEU A 473 20.33 16.92 -18.54
CA LEU A 473 20.54 16.34 -19.87
C LEU A 473 19.30 16.39 -20.78
N LEU A 474 18.09 16.35 -20.21
CA LEU A 474 16.85 16.59 -20.95
C LEU A 474 16.73 18.07 -21.33
N HIS A 475 16.94 18.97 -20.36
CA HIS A 475 16.76 20.41 -20.57
C HIS A 475 17.80 21.02 -21.53
N SER A 476 19.05 20.55 -21.50
CA SER A 476 20.08 20.97 -22.48
C SER A 476 19.73 20.59 -23.92
N LYS A 477 18.91 19.54 -24.12
CA LYS A 477 18.37 19.12 -25.42
C LYS A 477 17.01 19.77 -25.74
N ASN A 478 16.53 20.74 -24.94
CA ASN A 478 15.20 21.36 -25.02
C ASN A 478 14.05 20.32 -24.96
N ILE A 479 14.19 19.33 -24.08
CA ILE A 479 13.16 18.34 -23.76
C ILE A 479 12.59 18.66 -22.37
N SER A 480 11.35 19.12 -22.31
CA SER A 480 10.64 19.38 -21.05
C SER A 480 10.44 18.12 -20.21
N SER A 481 10.44 18.23 -18.88
CA SER A 481 10.44 17.09 -17.95
C SER A 481 9.21 17.05 -17.03
N PHE A 482 8.57 15.89 -16.98
CA PHE A 482 7.37 15.62 -16.18
C PHE A 482 7.65 14.44 -15.25
N LEU A 483 8.08 14.73 -14.02
CA LEU A 483 8.49 13.71 -13.04
C LEU A 483 7.32 13.32 -12.13
N VAL A 484 7.04 12.03 -12.04
CA VAL A 484 6.02 11.46 -11.14
C VAL A 484 6.70 10.68 -10.02
N THR A 485 6.28 10.94 -8.78
CA THR A 485 6.74 10.21 -7.58
C THR A 485 5.56 9.76 -6.70
N ASN A 486 5.80 8.70 -5.92
CA ASN A 486 4.91 8.15 -4.90
C ASN A 486 5.07 8.79 -3.50
N ALA A 487 5.88 9.85 -3.40
CA ALA A 487 6.08 10.62 -2.17
C ALA A 487 6.64 9.80 -0.97
N GLN A 488 7.57 8.86 -1.21
CA GLN A 488 8.32 8.17 -0.15
C GLN A 488 9.75 8.70 0.09
N PHE A 489 10.22 9.67 -0.71
CA PHE A 489 11.60 10.16 -0.72
C PHE A 489 11.71 11.68 -0.48
N PRO A 490 11.42 12.17 0.75
CA PRO A 490 11.33 13.61 1.02
C PRO A 490 12.65 14.36 0.74
N GLU A 491 13.80 13.78 1.11
CA GLU A 491 15.11 14.41 0.83
C GLU A 491 15.41 14.49 -0.67
N ARG A 492 14.99 13.50 -1.46
CA ARG A 492 15.13 13.54 -2.93
C ARG A 492 14.26 14.62 -3.55
N ILE A 493 13.04 14.83 -3.03
CA ILE A 493 12.20 15.97 -3.45
C ILE A 493 12.92 17.28 -3.11
N LYS A 494 13.39 17.47 -1.87
CA LYS A 494 14.12 18.70 -1.48
C LYS A 494 15.32 18.96 -2.40
N SER A 495 16.17 17.96 -2.67
CA SER A 495 17.36 18.11 -3.51
C SER A 495 17.09 18.17 -5.02
N LEU A 496 15.85 17.96 -5.49
CA LEU A 496 15.55 17.90 -6.92
C LEU A 496 15.78 19.25 -7.61
N HIS A 497 16.51 19.26 -8.72
CA HIS A 497 16.59 20.41 -9.63
C HIS A 497 15.19 20.78 -10.17
N PRO A 498 14.96 22.02 -10.65
CA PRO A 498 13.69 22.39 -11.25
C PRO A 498 13.35 21.48 -12.45
N CYS A 499 12.29 20.70 -12.35
CA CYS A 499 11.69 20.07 -13.53
C CYS A 499 10.57 20.96 -14.09
N THR A 500 10.15 20.72 -15.34
CA THR A 500 9.08 21.54 -15.94
C THR A 500 7.78 21.40 -15.14
N GLN A 501 7.46 20.18 -14.71
CA GLN A 501 6.31 19.89 -13.85
C GLN A 501 6.57 18.65 -12.96
N LEU A 502 6.39 18.79 -11.64
CA LEU A 502 6.57 17.75 -10.62
C LEU A 502 5.22 17.26 -10.13
N TYR A 503 5.03 15.95 -10.12
CA TYR A 503 3.81 15.28 -9.71
C TYR A 503 4.04 14.41 -8.47
N VAL A 504 3.22 14.61 -7.45
CA VAL A 504 3.00 13.59 -6.41
C VAL A 504 1.69 12.87 -6.70
N SER A 505 1.71 11.54 -6.67
CA SER A 505 0.48 10.74 -6.70
C SER A 505 -0.11 10.68 -5.29
N ILE A 506 -1.39 11.04 -5.16
CA ILE A 506 -2.16 11.02 -3.91
C ILE A 506 -3.34 10.08 -4.12
N ASP A 507 -3.04 8.79 -4.02
CA ASP A 507 -4.01 7.74 -4.33
C ASP A 507 -4.87 7.35 -3.12
N ALA A 508 -4.66 7.99 -1.97
CA ALA A 508 -5.46 7.87 -0.75
C ALA A 508 -5.33 9.11 0.16
N ALA A 509 -6.32 9.36 1.02
CA ALA A 509 -6.41 10.58 1.84
C ALA A 509 -5.96 10.42 3.31
N THR A 510 -5.91 9.18 3.82
CA THR A 510 -5.63 8.87 5.24
C THR A 510 -4.52 7.82 5.37
N LYS A 511 -3.93 7.68 6.55
CA LYS A 511 -2.85 6.72 6.82
C LYS A 511 -3.24 5.28 6.47
N ASP A 512 -4.44 4.86 6.88
CA ASP A 512 -4.90 3.49 6.68
C ASP A 512 -5.34 3.23 5.24
N SER A 513 -6.01 4.19 4.61
CA SER A 513 -6.36 4.09 3.19
C SER A 513 -5.09 4.06 2.32
N LEU A 514 -4.06 4.85 2.63
CA LEU A 514 -2.76 4.79 1.94
C LEU A 514 -2.05 3.46 2.19
N LYS A 515 -2.09 2.90 3.40
CA LYS A 515 -1.53 1.57 3.67
C LYS A 515 -2.24 0.47 2.84
N ALA A 516 -3.56 0.52 2.77
CA ALA A 516 -4.39 -0.46 2.05
C ALA A 516 -4.24 -0.34 0.51
N VAL A 517 -4.23 0.89 -0.01
CA VAL A 517 -4.20 1.21 -1.45
C VAL A 517 -2.78 1.16 -2.01
N ASP A 518 -1.81 1.78 -1.33
CA ASP A 518 -0.46 1.97 -1.88
C ASP A 518 0.55 0.91 -1.41
N ARG A 519 0.27 0.21 -0.30
CA ARG A 519 1.15 -0.81 0.30
C ARG A 519 2.63 -0.38 0.28
N PRO A 520 2.96 0.78 0.90
CA PRO A 520 4.32 1.31 0.93
C PRO A 520 5.23 0.40 1.77
N LEU A 521 6.49 0.29 1.37
CA LEU A 521 7.48 -0.55 2.08
C LEU A 521 8.03 0.09 3.35
N PHE A 522 7.95 1.41 3.52
CA PHE A 522 8.51 2.11 4.68
C PHE A 522 7.63 1.93 5.92
N LYS A 523 8.22 1.74 7.11
CA LYS A 523 7.43 1.73 8.37
C LYS A 523 6.94 3.15 8.73
N ASP A 524 7.70 4.18 8.35
CA ASP A 524 7.44 5.62 8.45
C ASP A 524 6.79 6.22 7.18
N PHE A 525 6.02 5.42 6.43
CA PHE A 525 5.50 5.80 5.11
C PHE A 525 4.61 7.04 5.09
N TRP A 526 3.84 7.26 6.15
CA TRP A 526 2.85 8.35 6.23
C TRP A 526 3.54 9.67 6.55
N GLU A 527 4.51 9.62 7.46
CA GLU A 527 5.34 10.73 7.88
C GLU A 527 6.22 11.18 6.70
N ARG A 528 6.78 10.23 5.94
CA ARG A 528 7.44 10.48 4.64
C ARG A 528 6.53 11.13 3.62
N PHE A 529 5.30 10.63 3.50
CA PHE A 529 4.31 11.15 2.57
C PHE A 529 3.96 12.60 2.89
N GLN A 530 3.59 12.92 4.13
CA GLN A 530 3.33 14.29 4.57
C GLN A 530 4.54 15.22 4.42
N ALA A 531 5.77 14.72 4.68
CA ALA A 531 7.00 15.48 4.46
C ALA A 531 7.27 15.76 2.98
N CYS A 532 6.98 14.80 2.09
CA CYS A 532 7.04 15.00 0.64
C CYS A 532 6.03 16.05 0.17
N LEU A 533 4.78 15.96 0.62
CA LEU A 533 3.74 16.95 0.30
C LEU A 533 4.16 18.35 0.72
N SER A 534 4.63 18.51 1.97
CA SER A 534 5.13 19.78 2.50
C SER A 534 6.34 20.30 1.71
N GLY A 535 7.25 19.42 1.30
CA GLY A 535 8.42 19.74 0.47
C GLY A 535 8.06 20.30 -0.91
N MET A 536 6.87 20.02 -1.44
CA MET A 536 6.39 20.59 -2.71
C MET A 536 6.16 22.10 -2.61
N LYS A 537 5.77 22.63 -1.44
CA LYS A 537 5.56 24.08 -1.23
C LYS A 537 6.83 24.91 -1.47
N ALA A 538 8.00 24.30 -1.26
CA ALA A 538 9.30 24.94 -1.50
C ALA A 538 9.70 24.99 -2.98
N LYS A 539 9.04 24.23 -3.89
CA LYS A 539 9.41 24.12 -5.30
C LYS A 539 8.86 25.25 -6.17
N LYS A 540 9.16 26.49 -5.80
CA LYS A 540 8.72 27.71 -6.50
C LYS A 540 9.01 27.71 -8.00
N MET A 541 10.16 27.16 -8.40
CA MET A 541 10.66 27.14 -9.80
C MET A 541 10.00 26.07 -10.70
N THR A 542 9.09 25.25 -10.15
CA THR A 542 8.53 24.09 -10.83
C THR A 542 7.00 24.08 -10.65
N ARG A 543 6.26 23.78 -11.72
CA ARG A 543 4.82 23.56 -11.62
C ARG A 543 4.57 22.32 -10.77
N THR A 544 3.92 22.49 -9.62
CA THR A 544 3.60 21.42 -8.68
C THR A 544 2.20 20.88 -8.94
N VAL A 545 2.09 19.55 -9.07
CA VAL A 545 0.84 18.84 -9.35
C VAL A 545 0.61 17.78 -8.29
N TYR A 546 -0.59 17.75 -7.72
CA TYR A 546 -1.09 16.56 -7.02
C TYR A 546 -2.01 15.80 -7.96
N ARG A 547 -1.77 14.49 -8.13
CA ARG A 547 -2.57 13.65 -9.01
C ARG A 547 -3.30 12.60 -8.20
N LEU A 548 -4.62 12.69 -8.19
CA LEU A 548 -5.53 11.83 -7.44
C LEU A 548 -6.11 10.78 -8.39
N THR A 549 -5.75 9.51 -8.22
CA THR A 549 -6.35 8.41 -8.99
C THR A 549 -7.61 7.91 -8.27
N LEU A 550 -8.78 8.34 -8.73
CA LEU A 550 -10.05 7.99 -8.09
C LEU A 550 -10.51 6.58 -8.45
N VAL A 551 -10.86 5.83 -7.41
CA VAL A 551 -11.35 4.45 -7.44
C VAL A 551 -12.66 4.42 -6.63
N LYS A 552 -13.77 4.18 -7.33
CA LYS A 552 -15.11 4.17 -6.73
C LYS A 552 -15.21 3.07 -5.68
N GLN A 553 -15.78 3.43 -4.52
CA GLN A 553 -15.85 2.62 -3.28
C GLN A 553 -14.52 2.43 -2.51
N TRP A 554 -13.40 3.02 -2.95
CA TRP A 554 -12.10 2.86 -2.27
C TRP A 554 -11.55 4.17 -1.68
N ASN A 555 -11.56 5.27 -2.46
CA ASN A 555 -10.90 6.52 -2.05
C ASN A 555 -11.67 7.80 -2.40
N MET A 556 -12.98 7.71 -2.65
CA MET A 556 -13.81 8.88 -3.04
C MET A 556 -14.63 9.48 -1.89
N ASN A 557 -14.53 8.94 -0.67
CA ASN A 557 -15.49 9.23 0.41
C ASN A 557 -15.07 10.38 1.35
N ASP A 558 -13.77 10.69 1.46
CA ASP A 558 -13.24 11.64 2.45
C ASP A 558 -12.56 12.84 1.78
N VAL A 559 -13.37 13.75 1.25
CA VAL A 559 -12.91 14.99 0.59
C VAL A 559 -12.16 15.88 1.59
N SER A 560 -12.61 15.95 2.84
CA SER A 560 -12.00 16.76 3.89
C SER A 560 -10.57 16.34 4.21
N ALA A 561 -10.26 15.04 4.22
CA ALA A 561 -8.89 14.55 4.35
C ALA A 561 -8.04 14.89 3.12
N TYR A 562 -8.58 14.83 1.90
CA TYR A 562 -7.86 15.36 0.73
C TYR A 562 -7.54 16.85 0.89
N CYS A 563 -8.49 17.69 1.31
CA CYS A 563 -8.25 19.11 1.58
C CYS A 563 -7.14 19.35 2.63
N LYS A 564 -7.05 18.50 3.67
CA LYS A 564 -5.93 18.51 4.64
C LYS A 564 -4.58 18.22 3.97
N LEU A 565 -4.53 17.27 3.02
CA LEU A 565 -3.30 16.99 2.26
C LEU A 565 -2.95 18.12 1.28
N LEU A 566 -3.96 18.76 0.65
CA LEU A 566 -3.74 19.93 -0.22
C LEU A 566 -3.07 21.08 0.53
N SER A 567 -3.49 21.35 1.78
CA SER A 567 -2.97 22.49 2.56
C SER A 567 -1.50 22.35 2.97
N LEU A 568 -0.95 21.12 3.01
CA LEU A 568 0.45 20.87 3.32
C LEU A 568 1.39 21.46 2.25
N GLY A 569 1.11 21.22 0.97
CA GLY A 569 1.99 21.63 -0.13
C GLY A 569 1.49 22.76 -1.02
N LEU A 570 0.19 23.09 -0.98
CA LEU A 570 -0.45 24.12 -1.80
C LEU A 570 -0.02 24.05 -3.28
N PRO A 571 -0.26 22.90 -3.96
CA PRO A 571 0.17 22.68 -5.33
C PRO A 571 -0.44 23.71 -6.27
N LEU A 572 0.23 24.01 -7.39
CA LEU A 572 -0.32 24.92 -8.39
C LEU A 572 -1.50 24.30 -9.16
N LEU A 573 -1.53 22.97 -9.23
CA LEU A 573 -2.47 22.18 -10.04
C LEU A 573 -2.87 20.91 -9.29
N ILE A 574 -4.10 20.46 -9.47
CA ILE A 574 -4.60 19.18 -8.97
C ILE A 574 -5.27 18.43 -10.13
N GLU A 575 -4.63 17.34 -10.58
CA GLU A 575 -5.21 16.41 -11.55
C GLU A 575 -6.09 15.41 -10.81
N ILE A 576 -7.37 15.33 -11.17
CA ILE A 576 -8.27 14.28 -10.66
C ILE A 576 -8.62 13.38 -11.83
N LYS A 577 -8.36 12.08 -11.68
CA LYS A 577 -8.42 11.12 -12.78
C LYS A 577 -9.07 9.82 -12.34
N ALA A 578 -10.06 9.34 -13.09
CA ALA A 578 -10.62 8.02 -12.87
C ALA A 578 -9.60 6.90 -13.13
N VAL A 579 -9.63 5.86 -12.30
CA VAL A 579 -8.86 4.64 -12.52
C VAL A 579 -9.23 4.00 -13.85
N THR A 580 -8.22 3.69 -14.66
CA THR A 580 -8.40 2.96 -15.92
C THR A 580 -8.32 1.47 -15.65
N PHE A 581 -9.45 0.75 -15.73
CA PHE A 581 -9.46 -0.71 -15.61
C PHE A 581 -8.63 -1.35 -16.74
N CYS A 582 -7.65 -2.17 -16.37
CA CYS A 582 -6.70 -2.81 -17.31
C CYS A 582 -6.97 -4.30 -17.57
N GLY A 583 -8.11 -4.82 -17.10
CA GLY A 583 -8.49 -6.24 -17.21
C GLY A 583 -8.24 -7.02 -15.91
N ASP A 584 -8.79 -8.24 -15.85
CA ASP A 584 -8.74 -9.10 -14.67
C ASP A 584 -7.33 -9.66 -14.45
N SER A 585 -6.54 -8.98 -13.62
CA SER A 585 -5.37 -9.61 -13.00
C SER A 585 -5.82 -10.39 -11.76
N LYS A 586 -5.41 -11.65 -11.62
CA LYS A 586 -5.71 -12.49 -10.43
C LYS A 586 -5.30 -11.85 -9.08
N ALA A 587 -4.51 -10.79 -9.11
CA ALA A 587 -3.97 -10.06 -7.95
C ALA A 587 -4.70 -8.75 -7.60
N SER A 588 -5.61 -8.23 -8.43
CA SER A 588 -6.33 -6.99 -8.15
C SER A 588 -7.82 -7.26 -7.91
N LYS A 589 -8.33 -6.75 -6.79
CA LYS A 589 -9.76 -6.82 -6.42
C LYS A 589 -10.62 -5.77 -7.17
N LEU A 590 -10.01 -4.97 -8.05
CA LEU A 590 -10.70 -3.92 -8.80
C LEU A 590 -11.44 -4.49 -10.00
N THR A 591 -12.68 -4.06 -10.18
CA THR A 591 -13.51 -4.40 -11.34
C THR A 591 -13.83 -3.15 -12.16
N ILE A 592 -14.41 -3.31 -13.35
CA ILE A 592 -14.90 -2.17 -14.14
C ILE A 592 -15.94 -1.30 -13.39
N LYS A 593 -16.67 -1.86 -12.41
CA LYS A 593 -17.62 -1.10 -11.56
C LYS A 593 -16.91 -0.09 -10.63
N ASN A 594 -15.61 -0.26 -10.39
CA ASN A 594 -14.81 0.64 -9.57
C ASN A 594 -14.22 1.82 -10.36
N THR A 595 -14.43 1.88 -11.68
CA THR A 595 -14.13 3.08 -12.49
C THR A 595 -15.30 4.08 -12.34
N PRO A 596 -15.08 5.27 -11.72
CA PRO A 596 -16.13 6.28 -11.62
C PRO A 596 -16.46 6.90 -12.99
N TYR A 597 -17.68 7.41 -13.15
CA TYR A 597 -18.06 8.21 -14.32
C TYR A 597 -17.49 9.63 -14.27
N HIS A 598 -17.44 10.31 -15.42
CA HIS A 598 -16.90 11.68 -15.50
C HIS A 598 -17.66 12.66 -14.60
N GLU A 599 -18.98 12.56 -14.54
CA GLU A 599 -19.81 13.38 -13.64
C GLU A 599 -19.47 13.17 -12.16
N GLU A 600 -19.14 11.93 -11.74
CA GLU A 600 -18.70 11.64 -10.37
C GLU A 600 -17.31 12.26 -10.08
N VAL A 601 -16.41 12.26 -11.07
CA VAL A 601 -15.10 12.92 -10.99
C VAL A 601 -15.26 14.44 -10.93
N SER A 602 -16.10 15.04 -11.77
CA SER A 602 -16.46 16.46 -11.76
C SER A 602 -17.05 16.88 -10.41
N LYS A 603 -18.03 16.13 -9.89
CA LYS A 603 -18.67 16.43 -8.60
C LYS A 603 -17.66 16.41 -7.45
N PHE A 604 -16.80 15.39 -7.40
CA PHE A 604 -15.73 15.29 -6.41
C PHE A 604 -14.73 16.46 -6.52
N GLY A 605 -14.41 16.90 -7.74
CA GLY A 605 -13.56 18.07 -7.97
C GLY A 605 -14.19 19.38 -7.49
N SER A 606 -15.47 19.61 -7.79
CA SER A 606 -16.24 20.75 -7.26
C SER A 606 -16.28 20.76 -5.73
N GLU A 607 -16.47 19.58 -5.11
CA GLU A 607 -16.47 19.47 -3.65
C GLU A 607 -15.09 19.77 -3.05
N ILE A 608 -13.98 19.31 -3.67
CA ILE A 608 -12.62 19.72 -3.25
C ILE A 608 -12.46 21.25 -3.26
N CYS A 609 -12.91 21.93 -4.31
CA CYS A 609 -12.80 23.38 -4.42
C CYS A 609 -13.59 24.10 -3.30
N SER A 610 -14.85 23.71 -3.08
CA SER A 610 -15.70 24.28 -2.02
C SER A 610 -15.13 23.99 -0.63
N ARG A 611 -14.89 22.72 -0.30
CA ARG A 611 -14.39 22.31 1.03
C ARG A 611 -13.04 22.94 1.36
N PHE A 612 -12.16 23.10 0.37
CA PHE A 612 -10.88 23.77 0.60
C PHE A 612 -11.07 25.26 0.92
N ALA A 613 -11.98 25.95 0.25
CA ALA A 613 -12.31 27.34 0.55
C ALA A 613 -12.95 27.49 1.95
N ASP A 614 -13.87 26.58 2.31
CA ASP A 614 -14.56 26.55 3.61
C ASP A 614 -13.58 26.26 4.77
N MET A 615 -12.67 25.31 4.58
CA MET A 615 -11.70 24.89 5.61
C MET A 615 -10.50 25.86 5.75
N TYR A 616 -10.15 26.58 4.69
CA TYR A 616 -8.98 27.46 4.65
C TYR A 616 -9.31 28.86 4.09
N PRO A 617 -10.28 29.59 4.69
CA PRO A 617 -10.76 30.87 4.15
C PRO A 617 -9.68 31.96 4.12
N THR A 618 -8.69 31.88 5.01
CA THR A 618 -7.55 32.81 5.09
C THR A 618 -6.34 32.40 4.23
N SER A 619 -6.43 31.30 3.47
CA SER A 619 -5.35 30.85 2.57
C SER A 619 -5.04 31.90 1.50
N ASP A 620 -3.77 32.02 1.10
CA ASP A 620 -3.34 32.79 -0.08
C ASP A 620 -3.79 32.14 -1.40
N ARG A 621 -4.28 30.90 -1.35
CA ARG A 621 -4.69 30.11 -2.52
C ARG A 621 -6.20 29.96 -2.61
N ARG A 622 -6.69 30.00 -3.84
CA ARG A 622 -8.03 29.56 -4.24
C ARG A 622 -7.88 28.55 -5.37
N TYR A 623 -8.76 27.57 -5.37
CA TYR A 623 -8.77 26.47 -6.33
C TYR A 623 -10.10 26.46 -7.06
N GLU A 624 -10.04 26.39 -8.38
CA GLU A 624 -11.22 26.31 -9.25
C GLU A 624 -11.02 25.25 -10.34
N LEU A 625 -12.11 24.75 -10.91
CA LEU A 625 -12.06 23.88 -12.08
C LEU A 625 -11.60 24.69 -13.30
N ALA A 626 -10.49 24.26 -13.90
CA ALA A 626 -9.83 24.96 -14.99
C ALA A 626 -9.98 24.25 -16.34
N CYS A 627 -9.83 22.92 -16.36
CA CYS A 627 -9.98 22.11 -17.57
C CYS A 627 -10.73 20.80 -17.27
N GLU A 628 -11.33 20.22 -18.30
CA GLU A 628 -11.78 18.82 -18.30
C GLU A 628 -11.21 18.08 -19.51
N HIS A 629 -11.17 16.75 -19.48
CA HIS A 629 -10.99 15.92 -20.67
C HIS A 629 -11.81 14.64 -20.51
N GLU A 630 -13.10 14.76 -20.82
CA GLU A 630 -14.11 13.70 -20.68
C GLU A 630 -13.61 12.36 -21.26
N HIS A 631 -12.94 12.40 -22.42
CA HIS A 631 -12.48 11.20 -23.11
C HIS A 631 -11.39 10.40 -22.37
N SER A 632 -10.63 11.02 -21.47
CA SER A 632 -9.73 10.31 -20.54
C SER A 632 -10.31 10.16 -19.14
N ASN A 633 -11.49 10.73 -18.88
CA ASN A 633 -12.11 10.83 -17.56
C ASN A 633 -11.16 11.49 -16.53
N CYS A 634 -10.71 12.70 -16.89
CA CYS A 634 -9.84 13.55 -16.09
C CYS A 634 -10.42 14.97 -16.01
N ILE A 635 -10.22 15.63 -14.86
CA ILE A 635 -10.40 17.07 -14.70
C ILE A 635 -9.11 17.69 -14.13
N LEU A 636 -8.97 19.00 -14.33
CA LEU A 636 -7.91 19.82 -13.76
C LEU A 636 -8.53 20.89 -12.88
N ILE A 637 -8.17 20.89 -11.60
CA ILE A 637 -8.33 22.03 -10.72
C ILE A 637 -7.01 22.83 -10.78
N ALA A 638 -7.11 24.16 -10.85
CA ALA A 638 -5.95 25.05 -10.84
C ALA A 638 -6.06 26.11 -9.76
N ASP A 639 -4.90 26.54 -9.27
CA ASP A 639 -4.71 27.73 -8.46
C ASP A 639 -5.11 28.98 -9.26
N THR A 640 -5.96 29.84 -8.72
CA THR A 640 -6.46 31.05 -9.41
C THR A 640 -5.39 32.05 -9.82
N ARG A 641 -4.15 31.93 -9.31
CA ARG A 641 -3.01 32.70 -9.81
C ARG A 641 -2.58 32.33 -11.24
N LEU A 642 -3.15 31.26 -11.81
CA LEU A 642 -3.11 30.95 -13.25
C LEU A 642 -4.30 31.55 -14.04
N LYS A 643 -5.11 32.41 -13.43
CA LYS A 643 -6.30 33.04 -14.05
C LYS A 643 -6.08 34.54 -14.20
N ILE A 644 -5.58 34.97 -15.36
CA ILE A 644 -5.26 36.37 -15.65
C ILE A 644 -6.39 36.95 -16.50
N GLY A 645 -7.01 38.06 -16.05
CA GLY A 645 -8.13 38.69 -16.75
C GLY A 645 -9.33 37.75 -16.96
N GLY A 646 -9.58 36.85 -16.00
CA GLY A 646 -10.59 35.80 -16.10
C GLY A 646 -10.21 34.59 -16.97
N LYS A 647 -9.12 34.65 -17.75
CA LYS A 647 -8.68 33.58 -18.65
C LYS A 647 -7.64 32.67 -18.00
N TRP A 648 -7.82 31.36 -18.17
CA TRP A 648 -6.88 30.35 -17.65
C TRP A 648 -5.56 30.32 -18.43
N HIS A 649 -4.47 30.06 -17.71
CA HIS A 649 -3.11 29.93 -18.22
C HIS A 649 -2.46 28.61 -17.73
N THR A 650 -3.16 27.50 -17.95
CA THR A 650 -2.71 26.15 -17.54
C THR A 650 -1.65 25.58 -18.48
N TRP A 651 -1.60 26.06 -19.73
CA TRP A 651 -0.58 25.68 -20.71
C TRP A 651 0.81 26.17 -20.31
N ILE A 652 1.83 25.59 -20.95
CA ILE A 652 3.24 25.78 -20.58
C ILE A 652 3.98 26.38 -21.76
N ASP A 653 4.62 27.53 -21.55
CA ASP A 653 5.59 28.09 -22.49
C ASP A 653 6.91 27.32 -22.36
N TYR A 654 7.03 26.22 -23.13
CA TYR A 654 8.22 25.37 -23.11
C TYR A 654 9.51 26.10 -23.52
N PRO A 655 9.55 26.91 -24.59
CA PRO A 655 10.72 27.73 -24.91
C PRO A 655 11.14 28.65 -23.75
N LYS A 656 10.19 29.34 -23.10
CA LYS A 656 10.48 30.23 -21.97
C LYS A 656 10.96 29.47 -20.74
N PHE A 657 10.37 28.31 -20.43
CA PHE A 657 10.90 27.42 -19.39
C PHE A 657 12.37 27.04 -19.67
N HIS A 658 12.71 26.66 -20.90
CA HIS A 658 14.10 26.29 -21.25
C HIS A 658 15.07 27.48 -21.25
N ALA A 659 14.60 28.71 -21.52
CA ALA A 659 15.39 29.92 -21.35
C ALA A 659 15.64 30.21 -19.86
N LEU A 660 14.59 30.21 -19.04
CA LEU A 660 14.68 30.43 -17.59
C LEU A 660 15.54 29.36 -16.88
N TYR A 661 15.43 28.09 -17.31
CA TYR A 661 16.25 27.00 -16.76
C TYR A 661 17.76 27.21 -17.02
N ARG A 662 18.14 27.71 -18.19
CA ARG A 662 19.55 28.03 -18.50
C ARG A 662 20.07 29.18 -17.63
N LEU A 663 19.32 30.28 -17.52
CA LEU A 663 19.66 31.39 -16.63
C LEU A 663 19.79 30.95 -15.16
N TRP A 664 18.91 30.07 -14.68
CA TRP A 664 19.07 29.47 -13.35
C TRP A 664 20.32 28.58 -13.24
N LYS A 665 20.61 27.77 -14.26
CA LYS A 665 21.73 26.82 -14.22
C LYS A 665 23.08 27.54 -14.25
N GLU A 666 23.21 28.51 -15.14
CA GLU A 666 24.43 29.23 -15.48
C GLU A 666 24.63 30.44 -14.53
N GLU A 667 23.63 31.31 -14.37
CA GLU A 667 23.72 32.58 -13.64
C GLU A 667 23.11 32.54 -12.21
N LYS A 668 22.49 31.43 -11.82
CA LYS A 668 21.71 31.29 -10.56
C LYS A 668 20.50 32.21 -10.44
N LYS A 669 20.04 32.77 -11.55
CA LYS A 669 18.83 33.62 -11.60
C LYS A 669 17.58 32.81 -11.23
N GLU A 670 16.91 33.19 -10.16
CA GLU A 670 15.65 32.55 -9.75
C GLU A 670 14.49 32.89 -10.71
N PHE A 671 13.52 31.99 -10.80
CA PHE A 671 12.26 32.16 -11.50
C PHE A 671 11.18 31.31 -10.83
N THR A 672 9.92 31.46 -11.26
CA THR A 672 8.77 30.77 -10.68
C THR A 672 7.98 29.96 -11.73
N ALA A 673 7.16 29.03 -11.25
CA ALA A 673 6.20 28.25 -12.02
C ALA A 673 5.15 29.09 -12.78
N LEU A 674 5.03 30.38 -12.44
CA LEU A 674 4.14 31.35 -13.08
C LEU A 674 4.83 32.03 -14.29
N ASP A 675 6.15 32.20 -14.27
CA ASP A 675 6.87 32.94 -15.31
C ASP A 675 6.80 32.29 -16.70
N TYR A 676 6.53 30.99 -16.76
CA TYR A 676 6.42 30.21 -18.00
C TYR A 676 5.00 29.63 -18.23
N MET A 677 3.98 30.29 -17.71
CA MET A 677 2.58 29.98 -18.06
C MET A 677 2.22 30.48 -19.47
N ALA A 678 1.33 29.76 -20.15
CA ALA A 678 0.76 30.15 -21.44
C ALA A 678 -0.78 30.01 -21.40
N PRO A 679 -1.53 30.80 -22.21
CA PRO A 679 -2.99 30.75 -22.23
C PRO A 679 -3.56 29.36 -22.53
N THR A 680 -4.58 28.97 -21.79
CA THR A 680 -5.39 27.76 -22.06
C THR A 680 -6.33 28.04 -23.22
N PRO A 681 -6.40 27.17 -24.25
CA PRO A 681 -7.39 27.31 -25.33
C PRO A 681 -8.82 27.19 -24.81
N GLU A 682 -9.76 27.91 -25.42
CA GLU A 682 -11.15 27.98 -24.96
C GLU A 682 -11.84 26.62 -24.97
N TRP A 683 -11.56 25.76 -25.96
CA TRP A 683 -12.05 24.36 -26.04
C TRP A 683 -11.54 23.44 -24.92
N ALA A 684 -10.46 23.83 -24.24
CA ALA A 684 -9.84 23.06 -23.16
C ALA A 684 -10.35 23.45 -21.77
N VAL A 685 -11.07 24.57 -21.65
CA VAL A 685 -11.60 25.06 -20.37
C VAL A 685 -12.73 24.16 -19.87
N TYR A 686 -12.85 24.02 -18.55
CA TYR A 686 -13.94 23.27 -17.91
C TYR A 686 -15.31 23.87 -18.31
N GLY A 687 -16.26 23.03 -18.73
CA GLY A 687 -17.56 23.45 -19.23
C GLY A 687 -17.60 23.84 -20.71
N ALA A 688 -16.48 23.78 -21.44
CA ALA A 688 -16.45 24.00 -22.88
C ALA A 688 -17.24 22.90 -23.63
N LYS A 689 -17.85 23.28 -24.76
CA LYS A 689 -18.67 22.40 -25.61
C LYS A 689 -17.90 21.16 -26.09
N GLU A 690 -16.60 21.29 -26.29
CA GLU A 690 -15.68 20.25 -26.75
C GLU A 690 -15.32 19.24 -25.65
N GLN A 691 -15.60 19.59 -24.38
CA GLN A 691 -15.28 18.81 -23.18
C GLN A 691 -13.80 18.41 -23.13
N GLY A 692 -12.94 19.36 -23.52
CA GLY A 692 -11.49 19.19 -23.60
C GLY A 692 -10.97 18.40 -24.79
N PHE A 693 -11.81 17.98 -25.73
CA PHE A 693 -11.36 17.26 -26.92
C PHE A 693 -11.01 18.25 -28.03
N ASP A 694 -9.73 18.31 -28.39
CA ASP A 694 -9.20 19.25 -29.39
C ASP A 694 -10.01 19.23 -30.71
N PRO A 695 -10.57 20.37 -31.17
CA PRO A 695 -11.35 20.46 -32.40
C PRO A 695 -10.53 20.19 -33.68
N GLU A 696 -9.19 20.21 -33.65
CA GLU A 696 -8.33 19.77 -34.76
C GLU A 696 -8.23 18.24 -34.92
N GLU A 697 -8.80 17.48 -33.97
CA GLU A 697 -8.77 16.02 -33.93
C GLU A 697 -10.12 15.38 -34.32
N GLU A 698 -10.07 14.20 -34.94
CA GLU A 698 -11.26 13.43 -35.30
C GLU A 698 -11.70 12.53 -34.11
N ARG A 699 -12.86 12.80 -33.50
CA ARG A 699 -13.39 11.98 -32.38
C ARG A 699 -13.95 10.63 -32.87
N VAL A 700 -13.07 9.66 -33.11
CA VAL A 700 -13.43 8.31 -33.59
C VAL A 700 -14.21 7.52 -32.53
N ARG A 701 -15.54 7.43 -32.72
CA ARG A 701 -16.43 6.57 -31.93
C ARG A 701 -16.53 5.18 -32.58
N LYS A 702 -16.35 4.10 -31.81
CA LYS A 702 -16.56 2.73 -32.31
C LYS A 702 -18.03 2.55 -32.71
N LYS A 703 -18.32 2.40 -34.02
CA LYS A 703 -19.64 1.97 -34.51
C LYS A 703 -19.90 0.53 -34.06
N GLY A 704 -20.76 0.35 -33.07
CA GLY A 704 -21.30 -0.95 -32.67
C GLY A 704 -22.77 -0.80 -32.31
N LYS A 705 -23.64 -1.67 -32.87
CA LYS A 705 -25.11 -1.59 -32.68
C LYS A 705 -25.53 -1.50 -31.20
N LYS A 706 -24.80 -2.18 -30.30
CA LYS A 706 -25.02 -2.12 -28.83
C LYS A 706 -24.77 -0.73 -28.20
N ALA A 707 -23.87 0.09 -28.74
CA ALA A 707 -23.53 1.40 -28.15
C ALA A 707 -24.58 2.48 -28.45
N ALA A 708 -25.27 2.39 -29.60
CA ALA A 708 -26.41 3.24 -29.92
C ALA A 708 -27.61 2.91 -29.01
N ALA A 709 -27.93 1.62 -28.85
CA ALA A 709 -28.98 1.15 -27.95
C ALA A 709 -28.72 1.56 -26.48
N ALA A 710 -27.49 1.41 -25.98
CA ALA A 710 -27.13 1.83 -24.62
C ALA A 710 -27.29 3.34 -24.39
N ARG A 711 -27.00 4.18 -25.39
CA ARG A 711 -27.23 5.63 -25.32
C ARG A 711 -28.71 6.00 -25.36
N ALA A 712 -29.49 5.33 -26.21
CA ALA A 712 -30.95 5.52 -26.24
C ALA A 712 -31.59 5.14 -24.89
N ALA A 713 -31.17 4.02 -24.29
CA ALA A 713 -31.64 3.58 -22.97
C ALA A 713 -31.24 4.55 -21.84
N ALA A 714 -30.01 5.06 -21.85
CA ALA A 714 -29.55 6.04 -20.85
C ALA A 714 -30.33 7.37 -20.97
N ALA A 715 -30.50 7.89 -22.19
CA ALA A 715 -31.27 9.11 -22.43
C ALA A 715 -32.77 8.97 -22.10
N ALA A 716 -33.35 7.77 -22.28
CA ALA A 716 -34.71 7.47 -21.87
C ALA A 716 -34.85 7.48 -20.34
N LYS A 717 -33.90 6.89 -19.60
CA LYS A 717 -33.88 6.93 -18.13
C LYS A 717 -33.79 8.35 -17.58
N GLN A 718 -32.88 9.17 -18.11
CA GLN A 718 -32.71 10.56 -17.69
C GLN A 718 -33.98 11.42 -17.94
N LYS A 719 -34.76 11.09 -18.98
CA LYS A 719 -36.07 11.73 -19.22
C LYS A 719 -37.15 11.26 -18.23
N GLN A 720 -37.14 10.01 -17.81
CA GLN A 720 -38.06 9.52 -16.78
C GLN A 720 -37.76 10.12 -15.40
N GLU A 721 -36.49 10.17 -15.00
CA GLU A 721 -36.08 10.73 -13.70
C GLU A 721 -36.40 12.24 -13.60
N ASN A 722 -36.26 13.00 -14.69
CA ASN A 722 -36.65 14.42 -14.75
C ASN A 722 -38.16 14.67 -14.96
N SER A 723 -39.00 13.64 -15.07
CA SER A 723 -40.45 13.77 -15.28
C SER A 723 -41.30 13.52 -14.03
N THR A 724 -40.67 13.22 -12.89
CA THR A 724 -41.35 12.97 -11.61
C THR A 724 -41.48 14.29 -10.83
N PRO A 725 -42.68 14.85 -10.62
CA PRO A 725 -42.84 16.05 -9.80
C PRO A 725 -42.59 15.72 -8.31
N PRO A 726 -42.12 16.69 -7.51
CA PRO A 726 -41.89 16.47 -6.08
C PRO A 726 -43.22 16.24 -5.36
N GLY A 727 -43.38 15.05 -4.77
CA GLY A 727 -44.54 14.71 -3.95
C GLY A 727 -44.60 15.58 -2.68
N SER A 728 -45.75 16.19 -2.45
CA SER A 728 -46.04 16.97 -1.26
C SER A 728 -46.51 16.08 -0.11
N ASP A 729 -45.66 15.87 0.90
CA ASP A 729 -46.09 15.35 2.20
C ASP A 729 -45.94 16.44 3.26
N GLY A 730 -47.07 17.00 3.67
CA GLY A 730 -47.17 18.02 4.71
C GLY A 730 -48.43 17.82 5.55
N ALA A 731 -48.23 17.90 6.87
CA ALA A 731 -49.25 17.96 7.92
C ALA A 731 -50.13 16.71 8.19
N SER A 732 -49.83 16.08 9.33
CA SER A 732 -50.71 15.21 10.10
C SER A 732 -51.75 16.02 10.91
N ALA A 733 -52.80 15.32 11.37
CA ALA A 733 -53.68 15.54 12.55
C ALA A 733 -55.17 15.77 12.18
N THR A 734 -56.12 14.84 12.37
CA THR A 734 -56.64 14.10 13.56
C THR A 734 -57.67 14.85 14.43
N ILE A 735 -58.67 14.09 14.92
CA ILE A 735 -59.55 14.34 16.09
C ILE A 735 -60.66 15.37 15.85
N SER A 736 -61.98 15.07 15.89
CA SER A 736 -62.81 14.05 16.57
C SER A 736 -62.85 14.14 18.10
N SER A 737 -63.74 15.00 18.60
CA SER A 737 -64.06 15.26 20.01
C SER A 737 -64.07 14.04 20.94
N SER A 738 -63.18 14.04 21.95
CA SER A 738 -63.47 13.82 23.38
C SER A 738 -62.17 13.87 24.19
#